data_AF-A0AAD2FPK9-F1
#
_entry.id   AF-A0AAD2FPK9-F1
#
_cell.length_a   1.000
_cell.length_b   1.000
_cell.length_c   1.000
_cell.angle_alpha   90.00
_cell.angle_beta   90.00
_cell.angle_gamma   90.00
#
_symmetry.space_group_name_H-M   'P 1'
#
loop_
_entity.id
_entity.type
_entity.pdbx_description
1 polymer ?
#
loop_
_entity_poly.entity_id
_entity_poly.type
_entity_poly.pdbx_seq_one_letter_code
_entity_poly.pdbx_strand_id
1 'polypeptide(L)'
;MQLTLLTWSAALLSISYTAAFQPSPLQKRANSQHINIHTGSLQNEKLKASSPFSDNHGSRRPSASKLFMASASSPSDPQILASGYSEQMILKDAVQEAITMAITEGLPPIIDGTTQIIDLAIVSVNSLYDGSASPSEVVPTILSYAKELGYDIQNLVGSYSGGLVSSRPNPAAFNNRNNNNSNDADDQEMIRSCLPIEREGVPGVSVTLCILPDVQVQSFHVEGDDVPDDVGRVEPEIWKRAVGLGGFEAVPYALPEDYSSAEDAEDKDAAFFLLPSPAFQNDLDELLRGLEINYPSSHIFGAIASTVSSLSRARLFRYQASDPDGIQTLADGCLGVALSGDLRIKTMIAQGAKPVGGVYRIVKGAETTIQAIALDESATELLQEEEDDQEEEEEEEEEVDESTMSNEERKAKMAAAYAKARIPKPILAEANFLMKTLSDDDQSFMRRALLVGLERGGSLGRSPSELARLAEGKGHQYTVHQVASAGMKDGSVTLSLGSVDIKPGTRLRFFVRESDFAKKELAALWTGYKRRALGANLAGKPAFNPTGCFLFPTLDRGSKFFMGKTGYESEAALDFLPTVPCINGFFSNGVIGSLQTDSPQSEPASLYGSASGYALFGSKSGRPVYTPDSAAAAKASTNGDEDDTEEPDVEDWKVTRLISTDKEKKAPRDENGELILKRREIHSGRAMTVSAVEWSVAERTATPSSVLEGFMWDKENEVDRFRERVPLSNLVSQCKLANIDPAQPKPRDWVGPIMEAAKGGKFVLIPECKRLEPISGSLRKRYDIAKIVTEFCAAGAPAISVNCDAVLFGGSLEDITTAREASSKAALDGASEDGVVVPPVMASDLLLYPYQLYKMRLAGADAVNMIAGALGGKDMLYLAKISQALNMQALLSVTSIAQIKALDIIPTGGIAGLVVSNRNLEDFSFDMTGQQALKLLQSEELKTFREKQGDEFPVFVEGRVGLIDAFGEPDAYLKALQEAGATGAIVAAGVAPDESGEVPLKDFMEAS
;
A
#
# COMPACT_ATOMS: atom_id res chain seq x y z
N MET A 1 18.48 -39.80 55.16
CA MET A 1 18.39 -38.61 56.05
C MET A 1 18.84 -37.39 55.26
N GLN A 2 18.18 -36.25 55.51
CA GLN A 2 18.55 -34.89 55.08
C GLN A 2 18.66 -34.58 53.56
N LEU A 3 18.21 -33.37 53.24
CA LEU A 3 18.22 -32.71 51.94
C LEU A 3 19.58 -32.05 51.70
N THR A 4 19.94 -31.80 50.43
CA THR A 4 20.22 -30.41 49.99
C THR A 4 20.02 -30.21 48.48
N LEU A 5 19.81 -28.94 48.13
CA LEU A 5 19.61 -28.29 46.83
C LEU A 5 20.70 -28.59 45.76
N LEU A 6 20.61 -28.22 44.47
CA LEU A 6 19.53 -27.95 43.45
C LEU A 6 20.29 -27.54 42.14
N THR A 7 19.60 -27.48 40.98
CA THR A 7 20.09 -26.97 39.65
C THR A 7 21.21 -27.79 38.97
N TRP A 8 21.32 -27.93 37.64
CA TRP A 8 20.46 -27.98 36.44
C TRP A 8 21.43 -28.00 35.23
N SER A 9 20.99 -28.45 34.05
CA SER A 9 21.59 -28.14 32.73
C SER A 9 23.03 -28.61 32.39
N ALA A 10 23.18 -29.86 31.91
CA ALA A 10 24.00 -30.22 30.73
C ALA A 10 23.85 -31.71 30.35
N ALA A 11 23.45 -32.01 29.11
CA ALA A 11 23.45 -33.38 28.58
C ALA A 11 23.65 -33.37 27.05
N LEU A 12 24.91 -33.38 26.61
CA LEU A 12 25.31 -33.47 25.21
C LEU A 12 26.52 -34.41 25.09
N LEU A 13 26.59 -35.15 23.97
CA LEU A 13 27.75 -35.91 23.48
C LEU A 13 28.31 -37.02 24.42
N SER A 14 28.08 -38.29 24.05
CA SER A 14 29.12 -39.11 23.37
C SER A 14 28.83 -40.62 23.40
N ILE A 15 28.42 -41.21 22.27
CA ILE A 15 28.80 -42.60 21.90
C ILE A 15 29.15 -42.60 20.41
N SER A 16 30.31 -43.16 20.06
CA SER A 16 30.80 -43.29 18.69
C SER A 16 30.30 -44.58 18.02
N TYR A 17 30.17 -44.59 16.69
CA TYR A 17 30.26 -45.81 15.89
C TYR A 17 31.03 -45.56 14.59
N THR A 18 31.70 -46.59 14.09
CA THR A 18 32.55 -46.54 12.88
C THR A 18 32.36 -47.78 12.01
N ALA A 19 32.76 -47.67 10.74
CA ALA A 19 32.71 -48.67 9.68
C ALA A 19 31.28 -49.08 9.18
N ALA A 20 31.09 -49.63 7.98
CA ALA A 20 31.67 -49.45 6.63
C ALA A 20 31.01 -50.49 5.70
N PHE A 21 30.69 -50.17 4.43
CA PHE A 21 31.03 -50.94 3.20
C PHE A 21 30.36 -50.40 1.91
N GLN A 22 30.67 -51.03 0.76
CA GLN A 22 30.40 -50.63 -0.63
C GLN A 22 29.11 -51.26 -1.26
N PRO A 23 28.71 -50.86 -2.50
CA PRO A 23 27.32 -51.03 -3.00
C PRO A 23 27.05 -52.14 -4.06
N SER A 24 25.76 -52.28 -4.44
CA SER A 24 25.19 -52.99 -5.61
C SER A 24 25.08 -54.54 -5.52
N PRO A 25 24.39 -55.29 -6.43
CA PRO A 25 23.49 -54.89 -7.55
C PRO A 25 22.18 -55.75 -7.74
N LEU A 26 21.32 -55.32 -8.69
CA LEU A 26 20.48 -56.09 -9.65
C LEU A 26 19.44 -57.20 -9.26
N GLN A 27 18.22 -57.04 -9.80
CA GLN A 27 17.30 -58.04 -10.41
C GLN A 27 16.84 -59.33 -9.67
N LYS A 28 15.49 -59.48 -9.49
CA LYS A 28 14.61 -60.44 -10.23
C LYS A 28 13.17 -60.55 -9.68
N ARG A 29 12.19 -60.72 -10.60
CA ARG A 29 11.01 -61.65 -10.63
C ARG A 29 10.16 -61.89 -9.35
N ALA A 30 8.84 -62.13 -9.40
CA ALA A 30 7.86 -62.20 -10.51
C ALA A 30 6.41 -62.45 -9.97
N ASN A 31 5.41 -62.37 -10.87
CA ASN A 31 4.14 -63.11 -10.87
C ASN A 31 3.07 -62.80 -9.77
N SER A 32 1.76 -63.04 -9.99
CA SER A 32 0.94 -63.16 -11.22
C SER A 32 -0.55 -63.40 -10.87
N GLN A 33 -1.49 -62.87 -11.66
CA GLN A 33 -2.73 -63.50 -12.18
C GLN A 33 -3.63 -62.40 -12.81
N HIS A 34 -3.78 -62.34 -14.15
CA HIS A 34 -4.78 -63.04 -15.00
C HIS A 34 -6.21 -62.48 -14.79
N ILE A 35 -7.01 -62.20 -15.83
CA ILE A 35 -7.45 -63.11 -16.92
C ILE A 35 -7.35 -62.48 -18.34
N ASN A 36 -7.43 -63.35 -19.36
CA ASN A 36 -7.13 -63.14 -20.78
C ASN A 36 -8.11 -62.26 -21.59
N ILE A 37 -7.62 -61.75 -22.73
CA ILE A 37 -8.41 -61.57 -23.97
C ILE A 37 -7.77 -62.44 -25.06
N HIS A 38 -8.58 -63.03 -25.96
CA HIS A 38 -8.13 -63.89 -27.06
C HIS A 38 -8.26 -63.19 -28.42
N THR A 39 -7.36 -63.52 -29.35
CA THR A 39 -7.35 -63.05 -30.75
C THR A 39 -7.78 -64.16 -31.71
N GLY A 40 -8.65 -63.91 -32.70
CA GLY A 40 -8.82 -64.91 -33.78
C GLY A 40 -9.99 -64.81 -34.78
N SER A 41 -9.91 -63.90 -35.76
CA SER A 41 -10.27 -64.14 -37.19
C SER A 41 -11.73 -64.43 -37.65
N LEU A 42 -11.97 -64.26 -38.97
CA LEU A 42 -13.08 -64.81 -39.79
C LEU A 42 -14.51 -64.22 -39.51
N GLN A 43 -15.46 -64.10 -40.46
CA GLN A 43 -15.45 -63.98 -41.94
C GLN A 43 -16.79 -63.33 -42.42
N ASN A 44 -16.99 -63.11 -43.73
CA ASN A 44 -18.23 -62.54 -44.29
C ASN A 44 -19.45 -63.51 -44.23
N GLU A 45 -20.68 -62.99 -44.13
CA GLU A 45 -21.73 -63.00 -45.21
C GLU A 45 -23.18 -62.68 -44.71
N LYS A 46 -23.84 -61.70 -45.36
CA LYS A 46 -25.24 -61.70 -45.92
C LYS A 46 -26.40 -62.31 -45.09
N LEU A 47 -27.58 -61.69 -44.88
CA LEU A 47 -28.48 -60.81 -45.67
C LEU A 47 -29.34 -59.91 -44.70
N LYS A 48 -30.43 -59.17 -45.01
CA LYS A 48 -31.44 -59.02 -46.11
C LYS A 48 -31.97 -57.56 -46.09
N ALA A 49 -32.22 -56.87 -47.22
CA ALA A 49 -33.54 -56.56 -47.83
C ALA A 49 -34.75 -56.38 -46.87
N SER A 50 -35.61 -55.36 -46.99
CA SER A 50 -36.06 -54.65 -48.22
C SER A 50 -36.22 -53.11 -48.14
N SER A 51 -36.23 -52.47 -49.32
CA SER A 51 -36.43 -51.03 -49.66
C SER A 51 -37.94 -50.70 -49.91
N PRO A 52 -38.41 -49.53 -50.46
CA PRO A 52 -37.70 -48.40 -51.15
C PRO A 52 -38.22 -46.93 -50.96
N PHE A 53 -37.55 -45.98 -51.66
CA PHE A 53 -37.88 -44.54 -51.93
C PHE A 53 -37.80 -43.53 -50.75
N SER A 54 -37.42 -42.25 -50.94
CA SER A 54 -37.00 -41.48 -52.13
C SER A 54 -35.98 -40.36 -51.83
N ASP A 55 -35.40 -39.79 -52.88
CA ASP A 55 -34.29 -38.82 -52.96
C ASP A 55 -34.41 -37.51 -52.14
N ASN A 56 -33.33 -37.12 -51.44
CA ASN A 56 -32.43 -36.01 -51.84
C ASN A 56 -31.42 -35.61 -50.74
N HIS A 57 -30.13 -35.55 -51.07
CA HIS A 57 -29.28 -34.35 -50.90
C HIS A 57 -27.85 -34.62 -51.41
N GLY A 58 -27.31 -33.68 -52.20
CA GLY A 58 -25.96 -33.78 -52.75
C GLY A 58 -24.85 -33.34 -51.79
N SER A 59 -23.66 -33.91 -51.95
CA SER A 59 -22.47 -33.61 -51.14
C SER A 59 -21.96 -32.17 -51.30
N ARG A 60 -21.69 -31.48 -50.20
CA ARG A 60 -20.71 -30.37 -50.11
C ARG A 60 -20.01 -30.39 -48.75
N ARG A 61 -18.67 -30.48 -48.76
CA ARG A 61 -17.85 -30.04 -47.61
C ARG A 61 -17.87 -28.50 -47.57
N PRO A 62 -17.99 -27.85 -46.40
CA PRO A 62 -17.58 -26.46 -46.26
C PRO A 62 -16.06 -26.34 -46.42
N SER A 63 -15.57 -25.28 -47.05
CA SER A 63 -14.19 -24.81 -46.88
C SER A 63 -14.14 -23.84 -45.69
N ALA A 64 -12.99 -23.76 -45.01
CA ALA A 64 -12.80 -22.88 -43.85
C ALA A 64 -12.99 -21.38 -44.17
N SER A 65 -12.89 -21.01 -45.44
CA SER A 65 -13.00 -19.66 -46.00
C SER A 65 -14.44 -19.09 -46.01
N LYS A 66 -15.26 -19.34 -44.98
CA LYS A 66 -16.66 -18.91 -44.93
C LYS A 66 -17.27 -18.56 -43.56
N LEU A 67 -16.49 -18.54 -42.48
CA LEU A 67 -16.95 -17.95 -41.19
C LEU A 67 -16.70 -16.42 -41.13
N PHE A 68 -15.65 -15.92 -41.78
CA PHE A 68 -15.32 -14.49 -41.82
C PHE A 68 -16.14 -13.73 -42.90
N MET A 69 -17.45 -13.63 -42.67
CA MET A 69 -18.32 -12.57 -43.20
C MET A 69 -19.38 -12.23 -42.14
N ALA A 70 -18.92 -11.80 -40.96
CA ALA A 70 -19.67 -10.81 -40.20
C ALA A 70 -19.79 -9.53 -41.07
N SER A 71 -20.85 -8.74 -40.85
CA SER A 71 -20.90 -7.39 -41.42
C SER A 71 -19.72 -6.58 -40.87
N ALA A 72 -18.85 -6.10 -41.76
CA ALA A 72 -17.80 -5.16 -41.37
C ALA A 72 -18.45 -3.97 -40.64
N SER A 73 -17.88 -3.58 -39.50
CA SER A 73 -18.39 -2.44 -38.74
C SER A 73 -18.26 -1.17 -39.58
N SER A 74 -19.08 -0.16 -39.31
CA SER A 74 -18.86 1.14 -39.93
C SER A 74 -17.55 1.73 -39.38
N PRO A 75 -16.74 2.43 -40.19
CA PRO A 75 -15.62 3.21 -39.69
C PRO A 75 -16.01 4.30 -38.67
N SER A 76 -17.30 4.63 -38.58
CA SER A 76 -17.86 5.51 -37.55
C SER A 76 -18.08 4.85 -36.19
N ASP A 77 -18.07 3.52 -36.11
CA ASP A 77 -18.44 2.80 -34.90
C ASP A 77 -17.31 2.93 -33.88
N PRO A 78 -17.57 3.47 -32.67
CA PRO A 78 -16.53 3.77 -31.71
C PRO A 78 -15.97 2.49 -31.08
N GLN A 79 -14.70 2.53 -30.68
CA GLN A 79 -14.19 1.62 -29.66
C GLN A 79 -14.62 2.13 -28.28
N ILE A 80 -14.98 1.21 -27.38
CA ILE A 80 -15.51 1.54 -26.05
C ILE A 80 -14.84 0.68 -25.00
N LEU A 81 -14.21 1.30 -24.01
CA LEU A 81 -13.78 0.68 -22.76
C LEU A 81 -14.58 1.32 -21.63
N ALA A 82 -15.47 0.56 -21.01
CA ALA A 82 -16.32 1.00 -19.90
C ALA A 82 -15.87 0.34 -18.60
N SER A 83 -15.79 1.10 -17.50
CA SER A 83 -15.44 0.56 -16.18
C SER A 83 -16.56 0.71 -15.17
N GLY A 84 -16.67 -0.28 -14.28
CA GLY A 84 -17.44 -0.21 -13.05
C GLY A 84 -16.66 -0.78 -11.88
N TYR A 85 -17.11 -0.49 -10.67
CA TYR A 85 -16.53 -1.04 -9.44
C TYR A 85 -17.56 -1.14 -8.32
N SER A 86 -17.22 -1.86 -7.26
CA SER A 86 -17.96 -1.89 -5.99
C SER A 86 -17.01 -2.13 -4.82
N GLU A 87 -17.41 -1.69 -3.63
CA GLU A 87 -16.75 -1.89 -2.34
C GLU A 87 -17.64 -2.68 -1.34
N GLN A 88 -18.73 -3.32 -1.81
CA GLN A 88 -19.68 -4.04 -0.95
C GLN A 88 -19.08 -5.32 -0.33
N MET A 89 -19.45 -5.62 0.92
CA MET A 89 -18.93 -6.79 1.66
C MET A 89 -19.33 -8.15 1.07
N ILE A 90 -20.45 -8.21 0.34
CA ILE A 90 -20.97 -9.45 -0.24
C ILE A 90 -20.52 -9.53 -1.70
N LEU A 91 -19.69 -10.54 -2.03
CA LEU A 91 -19.09 -10.67 -3.36
C LEU A 91 -20.12 -10.63 -4.49
N LYS A 92 -21.27 -11.29 -4.32
CA LYS A 92 -22.32 -11.33 -5.33
C LYS A 92 -22.88 -9.93 -5.61
N ASP A 93 -23.25 -9.22 -4.55
CA ASP A 93 -23.86 -7.90 -4.63
C ASP A 93 -22.83 -6.86 -5.15
N ALA A 94 -21.55 -7.03 -4.80
CA ALA A 94 -20.44 -6.25 -5.33
C ALA A 94 -20.19 -6.49 -6.83
N VAL A 95 -20.24 -7.75 -7.28
CA VAL A 95 -20.17 -8.10 -8.71
C VAL A 95 -21.36 -7.49 -9.46
N GLN A 96 -22.56 -7.50 -8.88
CA GLN A 96 -23.77 -6.91 -9.47
C GLN A 96 -23.68 -5.39 -9.62
N GLU A 97 -23.27 -4.67 -8.57
CA GLU A 97 -23.07 -3.23 -8.65
C GLU A 97 -21.99 -2.86 -9.67
N ALA A 98 -20.86 -3.59 -9.69
CA ALA A 98 -19.77 -3.33 -10.63
C ALA A 98 -20.17 -3.58 -12.10
N ILE A 99 -20.93 -4.64 -12.41
CA ILE A 99 -21.40 -4.89 -13.79
C ILE A 99 -22.51 -3.92 -14.20
N THR A 100 -23.43 -3.55 -13.28
CA THR A 100 -24.45 -2.54 -13.55
C THR A 100 -23.80 -1.19 -13.84
N MET A 101 -22.90 -0.70 -12.99
CA MET A 101 -22.21 0.58 -13.19
C MET A 101 -21.48 0.64 -14.54
N ALA A 102 -20.72 -0.41 -14.88
CA ALA A 102 -20.00 -0.48 -16.15
C ALA A 102 -20.94 -0.38 -17.37
N ILE A 103 -22.13 -0.97 -17.28
CA ILE A 103 -23.14 -0.92 -18.35
C ILE A 103 -23.89 0.42 -18.37
N THR A 104 -24.41 0.88 -17.23
CA THR A 104 -25.33 2.03 -17.18
C THR A 104 -24.63 3.38 -17.27
N GLU A 105 -23.36 3.47 -16.86
CA GLU A 105 -22.60 4.72 -16.88
C GLU A 105 -21.57 4.77 -18.02
N GLY A 106 -21.12 3.62 -18.53
CA GLY A 106 -20.01 3.54 -19.49
C GLY A 106 -20.34 3.02 -20.90
N LEU A 107 -21.46 2.32 -21.10
CA LEU A 107 -21.87 1.80 -22.42
C LEU A 107 -23.02 2.61 -23.03
N PRO A 108 -23.14 2.66 -24.37
CA PRO A 108 -24.22 3.38 -25.04
C PRO A 108 -25.59 2.72 -24.78
N PRO A 109 -26.66 3.49 -24.50
CA PRO A 109 -27.97 2.90 -24.21
C PRO A 109 -28.54 2.19 -25.44
N ILE A 110 -29.06 0.97 -25.23
CA ILE A 110 -29.73 0.17 -26.27
C ILE A 110 -31.04 0.85 -26.67
N ILE A 111 -31.14 1.30 -27.93
CA ILE A 111 -32.31 2.03 -28.45
C ILE A 111 -33.35 1.07 -29.08
N ASP A 112 -32.89 0.11 -29.88
CA ASP A 112 -33.77 -0.70 -30.75
C ASP A 112 -34.13 -2.10 -30.17
N GLY A 113 -33.82 -2.34 -28.89
CA GLY A 113 -34.04 -3.64 -28.24
C GLY A 113 -33.16 -4.78 -28.77
N THR A 114 -32.15 -4.46 -29.59
CA THR A 114 -31.14 -5.39 -30.10
C THR A 114 -30.10 -5.72 -29.01
N THR A 115 -29.74 -7.00 -28.88
CA THR A 115 -28.67 -7.42 -27.96
C THR A 115 -27.32 -6.90 -28.45
N GLN A 116 -26.61 -6.14 -27.62
CA GLN A 116 -25.28 -5.62 -27.97
C GLN A 116 -24.18 -6.61 -27.54
N ILE A 117 -23.16 -6.75 -28.38
CA ILE A 117 -22.04 -7.67 -28.14
C ILE A 117 -20.94 -6.96 -27.34
N ILE A 118 -20.38 -7.65 -26.35
CA ILE A 118 -19.16 -7.25 -25.63
C ILE A 118 -18.08 -8.27 -25.97
N ASP A 119 -17.04 -7.83 -26.68
CA ASP A 119 -16.01 -8.72 -27.23
C ASP A 119 -15.10 -9.31 -26.14
N LEU A 120 -14.84 -8.50 -25.11
CA LEU A 120 -14.02 -8.86 -23.95
C LEU A 120 -14.50 -8.19 -22.66
N ALA A 121 -14.67 -8.98 -21.60
CA ALA A 121 -14.76 -8.50 -20.22
C ALA A 121 -13.47 -8.84 -19.46
N ILE A 122 -12.95 -7.87 -18.70
CA ILE A 122 -11.78 -8.05 -17.81
C ILE A 122 -12.22 -7.79 -16.37
N VAL A 123 -11.96 -8.74 -15.46
CA VAL A 123 -12.48 -8.73 -14.09
C VAL A 123 -11.35 -8.82 -13.06
N SER A 124 -11.36 -7.90 -12.09
CA SER A 124 -10.51 -7.96 -10.90
C SER A 124 -11.39 -8.12 -9.66
N VAL A 125 -11.15 -9.17 -8.88
CA VAL A 125 -11.84 -9.40 -7.60
C VAL A 125 -10.80 -9.31 -6.49
N ASN A 126 -11.02 -8.48 -5.46
CA ASN A 126 -10.08 -8.46 -4.35
C ASN A 126 -10.07 -9.84 -3.65
N SER A 127 -8.87 -10.38 -3.43
CA SER A 127 -8.61 -11.66 -2.74
C SER A 127 -9.20 -11.74 -1.32
N LEU A 128 -9.69 -10.65 -0.75
CA LEU A 128 -10.47 -10.62 0.50
C LEU A 128 -11.84 -11.32 0.44
N TYR A 129 -12.41 -11.57 -0.75
CA TYR A 129 -13.67 -12.31 -0.86
C TYR A 129 -13.52 -13.85 -0.86
N ASP A 130 -12.30 -14.38 -0.73
CA ASP A 130 -12.00 -15.80 -0.94
C ASP A 130 -12.56 -16.76 0.15
N GLY A 131 -13.00 -16.21 1.29
CA GLY A 131 -13.36 -16.97 2.48
C GLY A 131 -14.84 -17.32 2.69
N SER A 132 -15.79 -16.81 1.86
CA SER A 132 -17.23 -16.97 2.13
C SER A 132 -18.13 -17.28 0.93
N ALA A 133 -17.80 -16.82 -0.27
CA ALA A 133 -18.56 -17.10 -1.49
C ALA A 133 -17.84 -18.13 -2.37
N SER A 134 -18.57 -18.95 -3.12
CA SER A 134 -17.93 -19.86 -4.08
C SER A 134 -17.42 -19.07 -5.29
N PRO A 135 -16.11 -19.08 -5.62
CA PRO A 135 -15.60 -18.27 -6.74
C PRO A 135 -16.15 -18.67 -8.11
N SER A 136 -16.77 -19.86 -8.20
CA SER A 136 -17.57 -20.29 -9.35
C SER A 136 -18.80 -19.42 -9.63
N GLU A 137 -19.21 -18.54 -8.71
CA GLU A 137 -20.39 -17.67 -8.87
C GLU A 137 -20.08 -16.32 -9.54
N VAL A 138 -18.82 -15.89 -9.59
CA VAL A 138 -18.41 -14.60 -10.19
C VAL A 138 -18.78 -14.53 -11.66
N VAL A 139 -18.31 -15.50 -12.46
CA VAL A 139 -18.52 -15.52 -13.92
C VAL A 139 -20.00 -15.70 -14.28
N PRO A 140 -20.76 -16.66 -13.72
CA PRO A 140 -22.21 -16.76 -13.97
C PRO A 140 -23.00 -15.50 -13.60
N THR A 141 -22.64 -14.80 -12.51
CA THR A 141 -23.32 -13.56 -12.11
C THR A 141 -23.07 -12.44 -13.11
N ILE A 142 -21.83 -12.26 -13.59
CA ILE A 142 -21.52 -11.27 -14.63
C ILE A 142 -22.29 -11.57 -15.92
N LEU A 143 -22.30 -12.84 -16.34
CA LEU A 143 -22.99 -13.27 -17.56
C LEU A 143 -24.51 -13.15 -17.46
N SER A 144 -25.14 -13.42 -16.31
CA SER A 144 -26.58 -13.26 -16.16
C SER A 144 -27.00 -11.78 -16.14
N TYR A 145 -26.29 -10.94 -15.38
CA TYR A 145 -26.65 -9.52 -15.24
C TYR A 145 -26.37 -8.70 -16.51
N ALA A 146 -25.29 -8.99 -17.24
CA ALA A 146 -25.07 -8.40 -18.55
C ALA A 146 -26.23 -8.75 -19.52
N LYS A 147 -26.66 -10.01 -19.52
CA LYS A 147 -27.74 -10.51 -20.40
C LYS A 147 -29.12 -9.97 -20.03
N GLU A 148 -29.40 -9.79 -18.73
CA GLU A 148 -30.61 -9.12 -18.23
C GLU A 148 -30.66 -7.64 -18.66
N LEU A 149 -29.51 -6.99 -18.77
CA LEU A 149 -29.37 -5.61 -19.27
C LEU A 149 -29.24 -5.52 -20.80
N GLY A 150 -29.35 -6.63 -21.53
CA GLY A 150 -29.36 -6.65 -23.01
C GLY A 150 -27.99 -6.82 -23.69
N TYR A 151 -26.94 -7.22 -22.96
CA TYR A 151 -25.59 -7.40 -23.49
C TYR A 151 -25.13 -8.88 -23.46
N ASP A 152 -24.37 -9.31 -24.48
CA ASP A 152 -23.86 -10.69 -24.58
C ASP A 152 -22.32 -10.71 -24.69
N ILE A 153 -21.67 -11.19 -23.62
CA ILE A 153 -20.21 -11.20 -23.48
C ILE A 153 -19.61 -12.41 -24.21
N GLN A 154 -18.66 -12.19 -25.12
CA GLN A 154 -18.04 -13.26 -25.93
C GLN A 154 -16.80 -13.87 -25.28
N ASN A 155 -15.97 -13.08 -24.62
CA ASN A 155 -14.84 -13.53 -23.82
C ASN A 155 -14.88 -12.86 -22.44
N LEU A 156 -14.55 -13.61 -21.39
CA LEU A 156 -14.31 -13.03 -20.06
C LEU A 156 -13.01 -13.61 -19.51
N VAL A 157 -12.13 -12.72 -19.06
CA VAL A 157 -10.92 -13.06 -18.30
C VAL A 157 -10.88 -12.31 -16.99
N GLY A 158 -10.17 -12.83 -16.00
CA GLY A 158 -9.97 -12.11 -14.76
C GLY A 158 -9.10 -12.84 -13.76
N SER A 159 -8.87 -12.21 -12.61
CA SER A 159 -8.14 -12.82 -11.51
C SER A 159 -8.61 -12.30 -10.15
N TYR A 160 -8.22 -13.03 -9.09
CA TYR A 160 -8.09 -12.42 -7.78
C TYR A 160 -6.84 -11.55 -7.70
N SER A 161 -6.96 -10.39 -7.06
CA SER A 161 -5.92 -9.38 -6.90
C SER A 161 -5.72 -8.96 -5.43
N GLY A 162 -4.62 -8.28 -5.13
CA GLY A 162 -4.38 -7.64 -3.84
C GLY A 162 -5.03 -6.26 -3.68
N GLY A 163 -5.65 -5.74 -4.75
CA GLY A 163 -6.25 -4.42 -4.81
C GLY A 163 -6.69 -4.12 -6.24
N LEU A 164 -7.66 -3.22 -6.40
CA LEU A 164 -8.21 -2.84 -7.70
C LEU A 164 -7.80 -1.43 -8.10
N VAL A 165 -7.78 -1.21 -9.41
CA VAL A 165 -7.79 0.11 -10.04
C VAL A 165 -9.04 0.15 -10.92
N SER A 166 -9.85 1.20 -10.79
CA SER A 166 -11.02 1.43 -11.64
C SER A 166 -11.24 2.93 -11.82
N SER A 167 -12.31 3.30 -12.51
CA SER A 167 -12.74 4.69 -12.63
C SER A 167 -14.25 4.75 -12.81
N ARG A 168 -14.83 5.91 -12.49
CA ARG A 168 -16.22 6.26 -12.81
C ARG A 168 -16.24 7.50 -13.71
N PRO A 169 -17.26 7.70 -14.57
CA PRO A 169 -17.43 8.96 -15.29
C PRO A 169 -17.48 10.16 -14.33
N ASN A 170 -17.04 11.33 -14.80
CA ASN A 170 -16.97 12.53 -13.97
C ASN A 170 -18.23 13.41 -14.10
N PRO A 171 -19.16 13.41 -13.12
CA PRO A 171 -20.40 14.19 -13.19
C PRO A 171 -20.18 15.72 -13.20
N ALA A 172 -18.98 16.22 -12.86
CA ALA A 172 -18.68 17.66 -12.93
C ALA A 172 -18.60 18.18 -14.38
N ALA A 173 -18.06 17.37 -15.30
CA ALA A 173 -17.90 17.72 -16.72
C ALA A 173 -19.24 18.03 -17.44
N PHE A 174 -20.35 17.50 -16.93
CA PHE A 174 -21.68 17.59 -17.53
C PHE A 174 -22.36 18.96 -17.29
N ASN A 175 -22.08 19.62 -16.16
CA ASN A 175 -23.02 20.61 -15.61
C ASN A 175 -22.79 22.07 -16.05
N ASN A 176 -21.62 22.46 -16.58
CA ASN A 176 -21.20 23.87 -16.48
C ASN A 176 -20.68 24.56 -17.77
N ARG A 177 -21.19 24.19 -18.96
CA ARG A 177 -20.92 24.94 -20.22
C ARG A 177 -21.45 26.39 -20.27
N ASN A 178 -22.08 26.89 -19.19
CA ASN A 178 -22.82 28.17 -19.16
C ASN A 178 -22.36 29.16 -18.08
N ASN A 179 -21.30 28.90 -17.29
CA ASN A 179 -20.99 29.71 -16.11
C ASN A 179 -19.49 30.03 -15.95
N ASN A 180 -19.06 31.19 -16.44
CA ASN A 180 -17.65 31.60 -16.54
C ASN A 180 -17.09 32.19 -15.21
N ASN A 181 -17.25 31.50 -14.07
CA ASN A 181 -16.70 31.94 -12.77
C ASN A 181 -16.45 30.74 -11.83
N SER A 182 -15.19 30.32 -11.74
CA SER A 182 -14.65 29.33 -10.78
C SER A 182 -13.17 29.64 -10.50
N ASN A 183 -12.55 28.95 -9.55
CA ASN A 183 -11.11 29.13 -9.24
C ASN A 183 -10.29 27.94 -9.79
N ASP A 184 -8.97 28.12 -9.92
CA ASP A 184 -8.04 27.18 -10.60
C ASP A 184 -8.13 25.70 -10.17
N ALA A 185 -8.65 25.40 -8.97
CA ALA A 185 -8.84 24.04 -8.47
C ALA A 185 -10.09 23.34 -9.04
N ASP A 186 -11.20 24.06 -9.22
CA ASP A 186 -12.42 23.53 -9.83
C ASP A 186 -12.17 23.20 -11.31
N ASP A 187 -11.39 24.05 -11.99
CA ASP A 187 -11.08 23.97 -13.41
C ASP A 187 -10.34 22.67 -13.79
N GLN A 188 -9.51 22.12 -12.88
CA GLN A 188 -8.85 20.83 -13.12
C GLN A 188 -9.82 19.64 -13.06
N GLU A 189 -10.82 19.65 -12.17
CA GLU A 189 -11.87 18.63 -12.19
C GLU A 189 -12.81 18.78 -13.38
N MET A 190 -13.08 20.00 -13.87
CA MET A 190 -13.96 20.21 -15.04
C MET A 190 -13.40 19.67 -16.37
N ILE A 191 -12.09 19.46 -16.50
CA ILE A 191 -11.45 19.01 -17.75
C ILE A 191 -11.36 17.47 -17.86
N ARG A 192 -11.56 16.73 -16.76
CA ARG A 192 -11.38 15.27 -16.67
C ARG A 192 -12.66 14.51 -17.05
N SER A 193 -12.58 13.53 -17.96
CA SER A 193 -13.73 12.70 -18.37
C SER A 193 -14.09 11.59 -17.37
N CYS A 194 -13.11 11.06 -16.63
CA CYS A 194 -13.32 10.08 -15.57
C CYS A 194 -12.59 10.47 -14.28
N LEU A 195 -12.99 9.85 -13.16
CA LEU A 195 -12.37 9.97 -11.86
C LEU A 195 -11.85 8.59 -11.42
N PRO A 196 -10.53 8.40 -11.28
CA PRO A 196 -9.91 7.12 -10.95
C PRO A 196 -10.04 6.77 -9.47
N ILE A 197 -9.97 5.46 -9.21
CA ILE A 197 -10.22 4.84 -7.93
C ILE A 197 -9.21 3.69 -7.74
N GLU A 198 -8.22 3.93 -6.89
CA GLU A 198 -7.35 2.89 -6.34
C GLU A 198 -7.90 2.43 -4.98
N ARG A 199 -7.93 1.10 -4.75
CA ARG A 199 -8.29 0.51 -3.46
C ARG A 199 -7.33 -0.62 -3.07
N GLU A 200 -6.55 -0.35 -2.04
CA GLU A 200 -5.78 -1.34 -1.28
C GLU A 200 -6.57 -1.81 -0.05
N GLY A 201 -6.35 -3.05 0.40
CA GLY A 201 -6.69 -3.49 1.76
C GLY A 201 -8.18 -3.69 2.09
N VAL A 202 -9.10 -3.16 1.29
CA VAL A 202 -10.56 -3.37 1.38
C VAL A 202 -11.07 -4.33 0.29
N PRO A 203 -12.13 -5.12 0.54
CA PRO A 203 -12.83 -5.86 -0.49
C PRO A 203 -13.36 -4.90 -1.57
N GLY A 204 -13.28 -5.35 -2.81
CA GLY A 204 -13.89 -4.65 -3.92
C GLY A 204 -13.73 -5.42 -5.22
N VAL A 205 -14.59 -5.11 -6.18
CA VAL A 205 -14.59 -5.69 -7.52
C VAL A 205 -14.40 -4.57 -8.52
N SER A 206 -13.59 -4.75 -9.56
CA SER A 206 -13.65 -3.93 -10.76
C SER A 206 -13.95 -4.79 -11.99
N VAL A 207 -14.74 -4.22 -12.90
CA VAL A 207 -15.11 -4.82 -14.19
C VAL A 207 -14.77 -3.80 -15.28
N THR A 208 -14.10 -4.26 -16.32
CA THR A 208 -13.98 -3.54 -17.59
C THR A 208 -14.74 -4.28 -18.67
N LEU A 209 -15.54 -3.57 -19.46
CA LEU A 209 -16.25 -4.10 -20.63
C LEU A 209 -15.69 -3.43 -21.88
N CYS A 210 -15.30 -4.22 -22.86
CA CYS A 210 -14.67 -3.75 -24.10
C CYS A 210 -15.56 -4.09 -25.30
N ILE A 211 -15.87 -3.06 -26.10
CA ILE A 211 -16.44 -3.21 -27.44
C ILE A 211 -15.37 -2.76 -28.43
N LEU A 212 -14.93 -3.70 -29.28
CA LEU A 212 -13.73 -3.60 -30.09
C LEU A 212 -14.03 -3.97 -31.56
N PRO A 213 -14.69 -3.06 -32.32
CA PRO A 213 -15.03 -3.33 -33.71
C PRO A 213 -13.79 -3.65 -34.56
N ASP A 214 -13.92 -4.65 -35.44
CA ASP A 214 -12.87 -5.20 -36.30
C ASP A 214 -11.63 -5.75 -35.55
N VAL A 215 -11.78 -6.18 -34.29
CA VAL A 215 -10.73 -6.87 -33.51
C VAL A 215 -11.10 -8.33 -33.24
N GLN A 216 -10.25 -9.27 -33.66
CA GLN A 216 -10.32 -10.67 -33.25
C GLN A 216 -9.83 -10.82 -31.81
N VAL A 217 -10.67 -11.42 -30.95
CA VAL A 217 -10.37 -11.71 -29.54
C VAL A 217 -10.40 -13.22 -29.29
N GLN A 218 -9.33 -13.78 -28.72
CA GLN A 218 -9.26 -15.18 -28.31
C GLN A 218 -8.64 -15.32 -26.91
N SER A 219 -9.40 -15.83 -25.94
CA SER A 219 -8.86 -16.20 -24.63
C SER A 219 -8.18 -17.57 -24.67
N PHE A 220 -7.06 -17.73 -23.96
CA PHE A 220 -6.33 -18.99 -23.82
C PHE A 220 -5.84 -19.20 -22.39
N HIS A 221 -5.56 -20.45 -22.02
CA HIS A 221 -4.91 -20.82 -20.76
C HIS A 221 -3.87 -21.90 -21.06
N VAL A 222 -2.79 -21.91 -20.28
CA VAL A 222 -1.64 -22.81 -20.41
C VAL A 222 -1.09 -23.13 -19.00
N GLU A 223 -0.84 -24.40 -18.70
CA GLU A 223 -0.15 -24.82 -17.48
C GLU A 223 1.35 -25.01 -17.74
N GLY A 224 2.19 -25.09 -16.69
CA GLY A 224 3.66 -25.16 -16.86
C GLY A 224 4.10 -26.35 -17.71
N ASP A 225 3.51 -27.53 -17.46
CA ASP A 225 3.75 -28.77 -18.21
C ASP A 225 3.33 -28.71 -19.71
N ASP A 226 2.54 -27.71 -20.11
CA ASP A 226 2.14 -27.50 -21.52
C ASP A 226 3.14 -26.65 -22.32
N VAL A 227 4.04 -25.90 -21.66
CA VAL A 227 5.02 -25.02 -22.31
C VAL A 227 6.23 -25.85 -22.77
N PRO A 228 6.54 -25.97 -24.08
CA PRO A 228 7.60 -26.87 -24.53
C PRO A 228 9.02 -26.31 -24.30
N ASP A 229 9.85 -27.02 -23.51
CA ASP A 229 11.24 -26.66 -23.14
C ASP A 229 12.14 -26.12 -24.28
N ASP A 230 11.96 -26.63 -25.50
CA ASP A 230 12.86 -26.42 -26.65
C ASP A 230 12.12 -25.63 -27.75
N VAL A 231 11.54 -24.49 -27.36
CA VAL A 231 10.68 -23.61 -28.18
C VAL A 231 11.26 -23.35 -29.59
N GLY A 232 12.58 -23.15 -29.70
CA GLY A 232 13.28 -22.91 -30.96
C GLY A 232 13.41 -24.12 -31.90
N ARG A 233 12.94 -25.32 -31.51
CA ARG A 233 12.94 -26.54 -32.33
C ARG A 233 11.56 -27.17 -32.55
N VAL A 234 10.53 -26.69 -31.84
CA VAL A 234 9.14 -27.15 -32.04
C VAL A 234 8.55 -26.46 -33.28
N GLU A 235 7.76 -27.17 -34.09
CA GLU A 235 7.05 -26.54 -35.21
C GLU A 235 6.03 -25.50 -34.68
N PRO A 236 5.94 -24.29 -35.26
CA PRO A 236 5.03 -23.24 -34.79
C PRO A 236 3.59 -23.68 -34.57
N GLU A 237 3.07 -24.51 -35.49
CA GLU A 237 1.71 -25.04 -35.43
C GLU A 237 1.49 -26.14 -34.38
N ILE A 238 2.56 -26.70 -33.81
CA ILE A 238 2.49 -27.58 -32.64
C ILE A 238 2.56 -26.71 -31.38
N TRP A 239 3.51 -25.76 -31.31
CA TRP A 239 3.67 -24.86 -30.16
C TRP A 239 2.40 -24.05 -29.88
N LYS A 240 1.83 -23.39 -30.90
CA LYS A 240 0.57 -22.64 -30.77
C LYS A 240 -0.58 -23.48 -30.21
N ARG A 241 -0.67 -24.76 -30.58
CA ARG A 241 -1.75 -25.65 -30.09
C ARG A 241 -1.55 -26.07 -28.65
N ALA A 242 -0.30 -26.25 -28.21
CA ALA A 242 0.00 -26.52 -26.80
C ALA A 242 -0.41 -25.33 -25.91
N VAL A 243 -0.04 -24.10 -26.29
CA VAL A 243 -0.37 -22.89 -25.52
C VAL A 243 -1.79 -22.31 -25.76
N GLY A 244 -2.71 -23.08 -26.35
CA GLY A 244 -4.10 -22.66 -26.58
C GLY A 244 -4.34 -21.60 -27.68
N LEU A 245 -3.30 -21.20 -28.42
CA LEU A 245 -3.36 -20.29 -29.58
C LEU A 245 -3.62 -21.00 -30.92
N GLY A 246 -4.04 -22.27 -30.89
CA GLY A 246 -4.39 -23.02 -32.09
C GLY A 246 -5.53 -22.36 -32.86
N GLY A 247 -5.27 -21.93 -34.10
CA GLY A 247 -6.23 -21.20 -34.94
C GLY A 247 -6.20 -19.67 -34.79
N PHE A 248 -5.35 -19.12 -33.91
CA PHE A 248 -5.10 -17.68 -33.86
C PHE A 248 -4.06 -17.27 -34.92
N GLU A 249 -4.53 -16.64 -35.98
CA GLU A 249 -3.71 -15.99 -37.01
C GLU A 249 -3.64 -14.49 -36.72
N ALA A 250 -2.43 -13.92 -36.69
CA ALA A 250 -2.27 -12.48 -36.61
C ALA A 250 -2.58 -11.87 -37.99
N VAL A 251 -3.66 -11.10 -38.06
CA VAL A 251 -4.15 -10.45 -39.28
C VAL A 251 -3.76 -8.96 -39.24
N PRO A 252 -2.86 -8.50 -40.13
CA PRO A 252 -2.54 -7.08 -40.27
C PRO A 252 -3.78 -6.28 -40.70
N TYR A 253 -4.08 -5.19 -40.01
CA TYR A 253 -5.18 -4.30 -40.40
C TYR A 253 -4.73 -3.33 -41.49
N ALA A 254 -5.40 -3.36 -42.64
CA ALA A 254 -5.07 -2.51 -43.78
C ALA A 254 -5.60 -1.08 -43.57
N LEU A 255 -4.70 -0.14 -43.26
CA LEU A 255 -5.00 1.29 -43.24
C LEU A 255 -5.35 1.80 -44.65
N PRO A 256 -6.21 2.83 -44.79
CA PRO A 256 -6.47 3.49 -46.08
C PRO A 256 -5.19 4.10 -46.68
N GLU A 257 -5.11 4.18 -48.01
CA GLU A 257 -3.87 4.58 -48.73
C GLU A 257 -3.29 5.92 -48.25
N ASP A 258 -4.15 6.90 -47.92
CA ASP A 258 -3.80 8.24 -47.42
C ASP A 258 -3.05 8.26 -46.06
N TYR A 259 -3.07 7.16 -45.29
CA TYR A 259 -2.46 7.07 -43.96
C TYR A 259 -1.07 6.43 -43.93
N SER A 260 -0.59 5.88 -45.05
CA SER A 260 0.64 5.08 -45.06
C SER A 260 1.92 5.91 -44.83
N SER A 261 2.67 5.59 -43.78
CA SER A 261 3.84 6.36 -43.31
C SER A 261 5.01 5.47 -42.86
N ALA A 262 6.21 6.05 -42.76
CA ALA A 262 7.41 5.30 -42.35
C ALA A 262 7.45 4.87 -40.87
N GLU A 263 6.48 5.32 -40.06
CA GLU A 263 6.38 4.98 -38.63
C GLU A 263 5.36 3.86 -38.35
N ASP A 264 4.64 3.40 -39.38
CA ASP A 264 3.69 2.29 -39.33
C ASP A 264 4.39 0.95 -38.96
N ALA A 265 5.72 0.92 -39.00
CA ALA A 265 6.56 -0.17 -38.52
C ALA A 265 6.48 -0.41 -36.99
N GLU A 266 5.94 0.53 -36.20
CA GLU A 266 5.62 0.28 -34.78
C GLU A 266 4.32 -0.53 -34.58
N ASP A 267 3.42 -0.55 -35.55
CA ASP A 267 2.03 -1.00 -35.36
C ASP A 267 1.86 -2.52 -35.55
N LYS A 268 2.53 -3.24 -34.65
CA LYS A 268 2.54 -4.71 -34.48
C LYS A 268 1.19 -5.38 -34.76
N ASP A 269 1.22 -6.54 -35.42
CA ASP A 269 0.06 -7.23 -35.98
C ASP A 269 -0.90 -7.78 -34.92
N ALA A 270 -0.35 -8.22 -33.78
CA ALA A 270 -1.11 -8.76 -32.65
C ALA A 270 -0.71 -8.14 -31.31
N ALA A 271 -1.56 -8.29 -30.31
CA ALA A 271 -1.24 -8.02 -28.91
C ALA A 271 -1.67 -9.19 -28.00
N PHE A 272 -0.92 -9.39 -26.92
CA PHE A 272 -1.16 -10.43 -25.93
C PHE A 272 -1.23 -9.81 -24.53
N PHE A 273 -2.41 -9.88 -23.93
CA PHE A 273 -2.61 -9.55 -22.51
C PHE A 273 -2.41 -10.81 -21.67
N LEU A 274 -1.52 -10.78 -20.67
CA LEU A 274 -1.16 -11.94 -19.84
C LEU A 274 -1.49 -11.75 -18.35
N LEU A 275 -2.06 -12.79 -17.76
CA LEU A 275 -2.43 -12.94 -16.35
C LEU A 275 -1.89 -14.28 -15.79
N PRO A 276 -0.57 -14.41 -15.54
CA PRO A 276 -0.01 -15.58 -14.89
C PRO A 276 -0.35 -15.65 -13.40
N SER A 277 -0.46 -16.88 -12.90
CA SER A 277 -0.46 -17.16 -11.46
C SER A 277 0.90 -16.78 -10.83
N PRO A 278 0.96 -16.56 -9.49
CA PRO A 278 2.24 -16.45 -8.77
C PRO A 278 3.17 -17.66 -8.89
N ALA A 279 2.68 -18.85 -9.26
CA ALA A 279 3.48 -20.07 -9.36
C ALA A 279 4.02 -20.32 -10.78
N PHE A 280 3.29 -19.88 -11.82
CA PHE A 280 3.72 -19.91 -13.23
C PHE A 280 4.90 -18.96 -13.54
N GLN A 281 5.36 -18.16 -12.58
CA GLN A 281 6.49 -17.25 -12.74
C GLN A 281 7.78 -17.95 -13.25
N ASN A 282 7.95 -19.24 -12.99
CA ASN A 282 9.12 -20.00 -13.45
C ASN A 282 9.07 -20.33 -14.96
N ASP A 283 7.86 -20.53 -15.50
CA ASP A 283 7.61 -21.01 -16.86
C ASP A 283 7.31 -19.84 -17.84
N LEU A 284 7.03 -18.66 -17.27
CA LEU A 284 6.69 -17.43 -17.98
C LEU A 284 7.75 -17.01 -19.02
N ASP A 285 9.04 -17.19 -18.74
CA ASP A 285 10.12 -16.79 -19.67
C ASP A 285 10.05 -17.54 -21.01
N GLU A 286 9.79 -18.85 -20.99
CA GLU A 286 9.71 -19.65 -22.22
C GLU A 286 8.38 -19.43 -22.96
N LEU A 287 7.30 -19.10 -22.23
CA LEU A 287 6.06 -18.60 -22.84
C LEU A 287 6.29 -17.27 -23.57
N LEU A 288 6.95 -16.30 -22.94
CA LEU A 288 7.27 -14.99 -23.54
C LEU A 288 8.14 -15.14 -24.78
N ARG A 289 9.25 -15.90 -24.70
CA ARG A 289 10.10 -16.21 -25.86
C ARG A 289 9.33 -16.93 -26.97
N GLY A 290 8.41 -17.82 -26.62
CA GLY A 290 7.59 -18.53 -27.60
C GLY A 290 6.57 -17.63 -28.31
N LEU A 291 5.97 -16.68 -27.60
CA LEU A 291 5.15 -15.63 -28.23
C LEU A 291 6.01 -14.79 -29.19
N GLU A 292 7.22 -14.41 -28.81
CA GLU A 292 8.13 -13.64 -29.68
C GLU A 292 8.63 -14.42 -30.91
N ILE A 293 8.92 -15.72 -30.76
CA ILE A 293 9.34 -16.59 -31.88
C ILE A 293 8.20 -16.82 -32.88
N ASN A 294 6.96 -16.99 -32.39
CA ASN A 294 5.80 -17.31 -33.22
C ASN A 294 5.04 -16.08 -33.74
N TYR A 295 5.17 -14.95 -33.03
CA TYR A 295 4.51 -13.67 -33.32
C TYR A 295 5.49 -12.51 -33.04
N PRO A 296 6.60 -12.37 -33.79
CA PRO A 296 7.64 -11.35 -33.52
C PRO A 296 7.09 -9.91 -33.61
N SER A 297 6.14 -9.69 -34.51
CA SER A 297 5.33 -8.47 -34.60
C SER A 297 4.18 -8.47 -33.57
N SER A 298 4.46 -8.69 -32.27
CA SER A 298 3.43 -8.60 -31.22
C SER A 298 3.75 -7.72 -30.02
N HIS A 299 2.71 -7.10 -29.45
CA HIS A 299 2.74 -6.33 -28.21
C HIS A 299 2.32 -7.21 -27.03
N ILE A 300 3.28 -7.70 -26.26
CA ILE A 300 3.02 -8.48 -25.04
C ILE A 300 3.00 -7.53 -23.83
N PHE A 301 1.95 -7.64 -23.00
CA PHE A 301 1.78 -6.84 -21.79
C PHE A 301 0.93 -7.59 -20.76
N GLY A 302 0.96 -7.17 -19.50
CA GLY A 302 0.12 -7.74 -18.45
C GLY A 302 0.73 -7.62 -17.07
N ALA A 303 0.27 -8.46 -16.14
CA ALA A 303 0.81 -8.48 -14.79
C ALA A 303 0.50 -9.79 -14.05
N ILE A 304 1.38 -10.19 -13.12
CA ILE A 304 1.17 -11.38 -12.29
C ILE A 304 0.02 -11.13 -11.31
N ALA A 305 -0.98 -12.02 -11.31
CA ALA A 305 -2.09 -11.99 -10.37
C ALA A 305 -1.58 -12.08 -8.91
N SER A 306 -2.27 -11.43 -7.97
CA SER A 306 -1.72 -11.20 -6.62
C SER A 306 -2.76 -11.40 -5.53
N THR A 307 -2.33 -11.47 -4.26
CA THR A 307 -3.23 -11.60 -3.12
C THR A 307 -2.76 -10.81 -1.91
N VAL A 308 -3.68 -10.36 -1.06
CA VAL A 308 -3.38 -9.68 0.23
C VAL A 308 -3.05 -10.70 1.34
N SER A 309 -2.76 -11.97 1.02
CA SER A 309 -2.46 -13.01 2.00
C SER A 309 -1.62 -14.12 1.39
N SER A 310 -0.50 -14.45 2.03
CA SER A 310 0.37 -15.57 1.61
C SER A 310 -0.27 -16.95 1.80
N LEU A 311 -1.49 -17.02 2.34
CA LEU A 311 -2.28 -18.26 2.45
C LEU A 311 -3.31 -18.39 1.32
N SER A 312 -3.70 -17.29 0.67
CA SER A 312 -4.64 -17.32 -0.45
C SER A 312 -3.90 -17.36 -1.79
N ARG A 313 -4.31 -18.31 -2.64
CA ARG A 313 -3.86 -18.38 -4.03
C ARG A 313 -4.72 -17.46 -4.88
N ALA A 314 -4.09 -16.65 -5.73
CA ALA A 314 -4.81 -15.98 -6.80
C ALA A 314 -5.45 -17.06 -7.69
N ARG A 315 -6.77 -16.96 -7.90
CA ARG A 315 -7.47 -17.79 -8.90
C ARG A 315 -7.68 -16.96 -10.16
N LEU A 316 -7.67 -17.60 -11.31
CA LEU A 316 -7.92 -16.99 -12.61
C LEU A 316 -9.33 -17.39 -13.08
N PHE A 317 -10.04 -16.46 -13.72
CA PHE A 317 -11.39 -16.66 -14.24
C PHE A 317 -11.35 -16.66 -15.76
N ARG A 318 -11.93 -17.66 -16.42
CA ARG A 318 -12.05 -17.70 -17.88
C ARG A 318 -13.43 -18.18 -18.33
N TYR A 319 -13.96 -17.55 -19.37
CA TYR A 319 -15.14 -17.99 -20.12
C TYR A 319 -15.05 -17.51 -21.57
N GLN A 320 -15.63 -18.28 -22.48
CA GLN A 320 -15.67 -17.98 -23.91
C GLN A 320 -16.99 -18.50 -24.49
N ALA A 321 -17.78 -17.65 -25.16
CA ALA A 321 -19.15 -17.98 -25.60
C ALA A 321 -19.23 -19.12 -26.65
N SER A 322 -18.11 -19.46 -27.31
CA SER A 322 -18.02 -20.63 -28.18
C SER A 322 -17.94 -21.97 -27.43
N ASP A 323 -17.71 -21.95 -26.11
CA ASP A 323 -17.74 -23.11 -25.20
C ASP A 323 -18.54 -22.77 -23.93
N PRO A 324 -19.90 -22.75 -24.00
CA PRO A 324 -20.75 -22.22 -22.93
C PRO A 324 -20.66 -22.98 -21.60
N ASP A 325 -20.37 -24.28 -21.65
CA ASP A 325 -20.17 -25.12 -20.45
C ASP A 325 -18.74 -24.94 -19.86
N GLY A 326 -17.83 -24.30 -20.61
CA GLY A 326 -16.41 -24.09 -20.29
C GLY A 326 -16.10 -22.96 -19.31
N ILE A 327 -16.97 -22.67 -18.34
CA ILE A 327 -16.66 -21.70 -17.27
C ILE A 327 -15.53 -22.27 -16.38
N GLN A 328 -14.37 -21.64 -16.45
CA GLN A 328 -13.14 -22.10 -15.80
C GLN A 328 -12.77 -21.17 -14.63
N THR A 329 -12.58 -21.77 -13.45
CA THR A 329 -11.96 -21.14 -12.28
C THR A 329 -10.68 -21.89 -11.97
N LEU A 330 -9.56 -21.30 -12.33
CA LEU A 330 -8.25 -21.94 -12.42
C LEU A 330 -7.41 -21.55 -11.19
N ALA A 331 -6.65 -22.50 -10.64
CA ALA A 331 -5.82 -22.28 -9.45
C ALA A 331 -4.33 -22.05 -9.78
N ASP A 332 -3.94 -22.20 -11.05
CA ASP A 332 -2.57 -22.09 -11.53
C ASP A 332 -2.49 -21.86 -13.06
N GLY A 333 -1.28 -21.73 -13.60
CA GLY A 333 -1.00 -21.50 -15.02
C GLY A 333 -1.04 -20.02 -15.43
N CYS A 334 -0.99 -19.76 -16.75
CA CYS A 334 -1.18 -18.42 -17.32
C CYS A 334 -2.47 -18.33 -18.12
N LEU A 335 -3.34 -17.40 -17.73
CA LEU A 335 -4.48 -16.95 -18.52
C LEU A 335 -4.01 -15.84 -19.46
N GLY A 336 -4.46 -15.84 -20.71
CA GLY A 336 -4.12 -14.81 -21.68
C GLY A 336 -5.24 -14.47 -22.63
N VAL A 337 -5.13 -13.31 -23.28
CA VAL A 337 -6.00 -12.88 -24.38
C VAL A 337 -5.13 -12.46 -25.56
N ALA A 338 -5.33 -13.11 -26.69
CA ALA A 338 -4.75 -12.75 -27.97
C ALA A 338 -5.71 -11.82 -28.74
N LEU A 339 -5.16 -10.73 -29.27
CA LEU A 339 -5.89 -9.64 -29.92
C LEU A 339 -5.25 -9.32 -31.29
N SER A 340 -6.03 -9.14 -32.35
CA SER A 340 -5.53 -8.80 -33.70
C SER A 340 -6.57 -7.98 -34.47
N GLY A 341 -6.15 -7.05 -35.33
CA GLY A 341 -7.07 -6.22 -36.14
C GLY A 341 -6.88 -4.72 -35.89
N ASP A 342 -7.98 -3.95 -35.80
CA ASP A 342 -7.96 -2.49 -35.59
C ASP A 342 -7.61 -2.08 -34.14
N LEU A 343 -6.56 -2.66 -33.57
CA LEU A 343 -6.14 -2.42 -32.20
C LEU A 343 -4.70 -1.91 -32.13
N ARG A 344 -4.53 -0.75 -31.50
CA ARG A 344 -3.23 -0.13 -31.19
C ARG A 344 -3.07 -0.05 -29.67
N ILE A 345 -2.06 -0.75 -29.15
CA ILE A 345 -1.69 -0.68 -27.74
C ILE A 345 -0.34 0.03 -27.61
N LYS A 346 -0.24 1.01 -26.70
CA LYS A 346 1.04 1.63 -26.31
C LYS A 346 1.31 1.38 -24.83
N THR A 347 2.45 0.76 -24.53
CA THR A 347 2.85 0.44 -23.15
C THR A 347 3.94 1.39 -22.63
N MET A 348 3.94 1.59 -21.31
CA MET A 348 4.95 2.33 -20.56
C MET A 348 5.18 1.65 -19.22
N ILE A 349 6.41 1.66 -18.70
CA ILE A 349 6.74 1.05 -17.41
C ILE A 349 7.62 2.03 -16.61
N ALA A 350 7.23 2.30 -15.36
CA ALA A 350 8.01 3.05 -14.39
C ALA A 350 8.59 2.07 -13.35
N GLN A 351 9.91 2.01 -13.26
CA GLN A 351 10.66 1.09 -12.41
C GLN A 351 10.69 1.54 -10.95
N GLY A 352 10.50 2.84 -10.67
CA GLY A 352 10.47 3.41 -9.31
C GLY A 352 11.81 3.33 -8.59
N ALA A 353 12.90 3.64 -9.30
CA ALA A 353 14.25 3.27 -8.88
C ALA A 353 15.27 4.40 -9.12
N LYS A 354 15.75 5.01 -8.03
CA LYS A 354 16.79 6.04 -8.01
C LYS A 354 18.17 5.39 -8.25
N PRO A 355 18.98 5.84 -9.22
CA PRO A 355 20.36 5.39 -9.37
C PRO A 355 21.24 5.89 -8.23
N VAL A 356 22.21 5.08 -7.79
CA VAL A 356 23.16 5.44 -6.72
C VAL A 356 24.60 5.00 -7.02
N GLY A 357 25.55 5.87 -6.67
CA GLY A 357 26.97 5.67 -6.91
C GLY A 357 27.38 5.79 -8.39
N GLY A 358 28.66 5.57 -8.64
CA GLY A 358 29.22 5.60 -10.00
C GLY A 358 28.80 4.41 -10.87
N VAL A 359 29.31 4.38 -12.10
CA VAL A 359 29.01 3.33 -13.08
C VAL A 359 30.13 2.30 -13.13
N TYR A 360 29.76 1.04 -13.15
CA TYR A 360 30.67 -0.11 -13.11
C TYR A 360 30.56 -0.91 -14.40
N ARG A 361 31.60 -1.66 -14.74
CA ARG A 361 31.63 -2.62 -15.83
C ARG A 361 31.74 -4.04 -15.28
N ILE A 362 30.94 -4.97 -15.82
CA ILE A 362 31.00 -6.38 -15.47
C ILE A 362 32.27 -6.98 -16.05
N VAL A 363 33.20 -7.36 -15.18
CA VAL A 363 34.47 -8.00 -15.56
C VAL A 363 34.31 -9.52 -15.65
N LYS A 364 33.43 -10.08 -14.81
CA LYS A 364 33.12 -11.51 -14.80
C LYS A 364 31.67 -11.76 -14.43
N GLY A 365 30.96 -12.48 -15.28
CA GLY A 365 29.59 -12.96 -15.09
C GLY A 365 29.26 -13.98 -16.17
N ALA A 366 28.16 -14.71 -15.99
CA ALA A 366 27.57 -15.64 -16.95
C ALA A 366 26.13 -15.94 -16.55
N GLU A 367 25.25 -16.21 -17.52
CA GLU A 367 23.83 -16.47 -17.28
C GLU A 367 23.24 -15.35 -16.39
N THR A 368 22.53 -15.67 -15.31
CA THR A 368 21.95 -14.69 -14.38
C THR A 368 22.90 -14.26 -13.24
N THR A 369 24.18 -14.65 -13.25
CA THR A 369 25.13 -14.42 -12.15
C THR A 369 26.24 -13.42 -12.47
N ILE A 370 26.30 -12.31 -11.72
CA ILE A 370 27.43 -11.36 -11.69
C ILE A 370 28.44 -11.82 -10.64
N GLN A 371 29.72 -11.97 -11.02
CA GLN A 371 30.78 -12.44 -10.13
C GLN A 371 31.80 -11.36 -9.76
N ALA A 372 32.20 -10.51 -10.72
CA ALA A 372 33.14 -9.42 -10.47
C ALA A 372 32.87 -8.19 -11.35
N ILE A 373 33.01 -7.01 -10.75
CA ILE A 373 32.79 -5.70 -11.36
C ILE A 373 34.00 -4.80 -11.12
N ALA A 374 34.20 -3.77 -11.95
CA ALA A 374 35.19 -2.71 -11.73
C ALA A 374 34.58 -1.35 -12.11
N LEU A 375 35.01 -0.26 -11.48
CA LEU A 375 34.52 1.08 -11.81
C LEU A 375 34.90 1.45 -13.25
N ASP A 376 33.94 1.97 -14.02
CA ASP A 376 34.17 2.61 -15.32
C ASP A 376 34.39 4.10 -15.06
N GLU A 377 35.66 4.44 -14.77
CA GLU A 377 36.10 5.80 -14.44
C GLU A 377 35.57 6.81 -15.48
N SER A 378 35.75 6.52 -16.77
CA SER A 378 35.28 7.38 -17.87
C SER A 378 33.76 7.55 -17.97
N ALA A 379 32.97 6.55 -17.56
CA ALA A 379 31.51 6.67 -17.51
C ALA A 379 31.02 7.34 -16.22
N THR A 380 31.85 7.35 -15.17
CA THR A 380 31.54 7.97 -13.88
C THR A 380 31.93 9.45 -13.88
N GLU A 381 33.07 9.81 -14.48
CA GLU A 381 33.54 11.20 -14.57
C GLU A 381 32.60 12.03 -15.46
N LEU A 382 32.17 11.53 -16.63
CA LEU A 382 31.12 12.17 -17.45
C LEU A 382 29.77 12.29 -16.70
N LEU A 383 29.45 11.32 -15.84
CA LEU A 383 28.22 11.37 -15.03
C LEU A 383 28.28 12.45 -13.96
N GLN A 384 29.47 12.73 -13.41
CA GLN A 384 29.66 13.82 -12.45
C GLN A 384 29.66 15.16 -13.17
N GLU A 385 30.40 15.31 -14.28
CA GLU A 385 30.38 16.53 -15.12
C GLU A 385 28.93 16.91 -15.52
N GLU A 386 28.11 15.94 -15.96
CA GLU A 386 26.71 16.20 -16.32
C GLU A 386 25.72 16.20 -15.12
N GLU A 387 26.09 15.72 -13.92
CA GLU A 387 25.30 15.89 -12.67
C GLU A 387 25.58 17.30 -12.07
N ASP A 388 26.85 17.75 -12.07
CA ASP A 388 27.30 19.09 -11.63
C ASP A 388 26.73 20.20 -12.58
N ASP A 389 26.79 20.03 -13.90
CA ASP A 389 26.17 20.92 -14.93
C ASP A 389 24.65 21.12 -14.72
N GLN A 390 23.97 20.25 -13.96
CA GLN A 390 22.54 20.37 -13.63
C GLN A 390 22.28 21.06 -12.28
N GLU A 391 23.22 21.05 -11.35
CA GLU A 391 23.09 21.75 -10.06
C GLU A 391 23.43 23.25 -10.21
N GLU A 392 24.24 23.66 -11.20
CA GLU A 392 24.50 25.08 -11.52
C GLU A 392 23.24 25.91 -11.93
N GLU A 393 22.08 25.29 -12.22
CA GLU A 393 20.81 26.01 -12.45
C GLU A 393 19.92 26.16 -11.18
N GLU A 394 20.22 25.51 -10.05
CA GLU A 394 19.47 25.62 -8.79
C GLU A 394 20.37 25.92 -7.55
N GLU A 395 20.58 27.22 -7.30
CA GLU A 395 21.30 27.89 -6.16
C GLU A 395 22.78 28.29 -6.41
N GLU A 396 23.15 29.51 -5.97
CA GLU A 396 24.50 30.10 -6.16
C GLU A 396 25.52 29.56 -5.12
N GLU A 397 26.77 29.35 -5.56
CA GLU A 397 27.85 28.67 -4.81
C GLU A 397 28.19 29.27 -3.42
N GLU A 398 28.33 28.43 -2.38
CA GLU A 398 29.17 28.73 -1.20
C GLU A 398 30.52 27.96 -1.30
N GLU A 399 31.61 28.65 -1.70
CA GLU A 399 32.97 28.10 -1.61
C GLU A 399 33.36 27.77 -0.16
N VAL A 400 33.86 26.55 0.09
CA VAL A 400 34.36 26.12 1.41
C VAL A 400 35.88 25.88 1.40
N ASP A 401 36.58 26.52 2.33
CA ASP A 401 38.05 26.51 2.48
C ASP A 401 38.61 25.11 2.88
N GLU A 402 39.49 24.53 2.04
CA GLU A 402 40.11 23.19 2.24
C GLU A 402 40.96 23.05 3.54
N SER A 403 41.24 24.13 4.30
CA SER A 403 42.29 24.13 5.33
C SER A 403 41.98 23.47 6.68
N THR A 404 40.75 23.02 6.94
CA THR A 404 40.32 22.53 8.28
C THR A 404 39.82 21.06 8.34
N MET A 405 40.39 20.17 7.51
CA MET A 405 39.83 18.82 7.31
C MET A 405 39.66 17.93 8.58
N SER A 406 38.49 17.31 8.67
CA SER A 406 37.97 16.40 9.69
C SER A 406 38.46 14.94 9.56
N ASN A 407 38.28 14.14 10.61
CA ASN A 407 38.51 12.68 10.59
C ASN A 407 37.52 11.92 9.70
N GLU A 408 36.37 12.50 9.37
CA GLU A 408 35.34 11.86 8.54
C GLU A 408 35.61 12.08 7.05
N GLU A 409 36.01 13.29 6.67
CA GLU A 409 36.50 13.56 5.31
C GLU A 409 37.79 12.79 5.02
N ARG A 410 38.63 12.52 6.03
CA ARG A 410 39.76 11.58 5.90
C ARG A 410 39.31 10.16 5.55
N LYS A 411 38.16 9.70 6.04
CA LYS A 411 37.54 8.45 5.58
C LYS A 411 37.00 8.61 4.16
N ALA A 412 36.34 9.72 3.83
CA ALA A 412 35.82 9.98 2.49
C ALA A 412 36.92 10.00 1.41
N LYS A 413 38.05 10.69 1.65
CA LYS A 413 39.21 10.75 0.75
C LYS A 413 39.88 9.37 0.61
N MET A 414 39.87 8.54 1.66
CA MET A 414 40.34 7.14 1.62
C MET A 414 39.33 6.19 0.94
N ALA A 415 38.03 6.48 1.02
CA ALA A 415 36.97 5.77 0.31
C ALA A 415 37.03 6.08 -1.20
N ALA A 416 37.17 7.34 -1.59
CA ALA A 416 37.39 7.74 -2.99
C ALA A 416 38.65 7.07 -3.58
N ALA A 417 39.74 6.96 -2.81
CA ALA A 417 40.93 6.21 -3.22
C ALA A 417 40.71 4.69 -3.36
N TYR A 418 39.71 4.11 -2.69
CA TYR A 418 39.28 2.72 -2.86
C TYR A 418 38.29 2.53 -4.04
N ALA A 419 37.57 3.59 -4.42
CA ALA A 419 36.71 3.62 -5.62
C ALA A 419 37.56 3.71 -6.91
N LYS A 420 38.54 4.63 -6.97
CA LYS A 420 39.48 4.82 -8.11
C LYS A 420 40.54 3.71 -8.25
N ALA A 421 40.16 2.46 -7.96
CA ALA A 421 41.01 1.28 -8.07
C ALA A 421 40.44 0.30 -9.11
N ARG A 422 41.12 0.16 -10.26
CA ARG A 422 40.81 -0.79 -11.37
C ARG A 422 40.92 -2.28 -11.02
N ILE A 423 40.86 -2.63 -9.73
CA ILE A 423 40.88 -4.01 -9.24
C ILE A 423 39.45 -4.56 -9.39
N PRO A 424 39.23 -5.69 -10.08
CA PRO A 424 37.91 -6.32 -10.11
C PRO A 424 37.50 -6.78 -8.71
N LYS A 425 36.37 -6.28 -8.21
CA LYS A 425 35.83 -6.58 -6.88
C LYS A 425 34.56 -7.43 -7.00
N PRO A 426 34.22 -8.24 -5.98
CA PRO A 426 32.89 -8.83 -5.89
C PRO A 426 31.82 -7.74 -5.77
N ILE A 427 30.71 -7.91 -6.47
CA ILE A 427 29.59 -6.95 -6.50
C ILE A 427 29.00 -6.70 -5.10
N LEU A 428 28.89 -7.73 -4.25
CA LEU A 428 28.46 -7.57 -2.86
C LEU A 428 29.45 -6.76 -2.02
N ALA A 429 30.75 -6.76 -2.35
CA ALA A 429 31.75 -5.98 -1.61
C ALA A 429 31.60 -4.47 -1.90
N GLU A 430 31.24 -4.11 -3.13
CA GLU A 430 31.01 -2.71 -3.50
C GLU A 430 29.66 -2.18 -3.01
N ALA A 431 28.60 -3.01 -3.00
CA ALA A 431 27.35 -2.66 -2.32
C ALA A 431 27.56 -2.37 -0.82
N ASN A 432 28.38 -3.18 -0.13
CA ASN A 432 28.79 -2.96 1.26
C ASN A 432 29.75 -1.78 1.48
N PHE A 433 30.25 -1.17 0.40
CA PHE A 433 31.03 0.06 0.42
C PHE A 433 30.11 1.27 0.20
N LEU A 434 29.23 1.25 -0.81
CA LEU A 434 28.22 2.27 -1.07
C LEU A 434 27.26 2.48 0.11
N MET A 435 26.86 1.41 0.82
CA MET A 435 26.07 1.50 2.07
C MET A 435 26.77 2.26 3.22
N LYS A 436 27.99 2.79 3.03
CA LYS A 436 28.71 3.66 3.99
C LYS A 436 28.91 5.08 3.48
N THR A 437 28.49 5.38 2.26
CA THR A 437 28.58 6.71 1.62
C THR A 437 27.22 7.26 1.24
N LEU A 438 26.15 6.48 1.41
CA LEU A 438 24.75 6.88 1.17
C LEU A 438 24.10 7.48 2.42
N SER A 439 23.07 8.30 2.20
CA SER A 439 22.19 8.84 3.25
C SER A 439 21.56 7.72 4.10
N ASP A 440 21.11 8.01 5.32
CA ASP A 440 20.49 6.99 6.19
C ASP A 440 19.20 6.41 5.58
N ASP A 441 18.46 7.19 4.79
CA ASP A 441 17.29 6.72 4.04
C ASP A 441 17.68 5.86 2.83
N ASP A 442 18.65 6.26 2.00
CA ASP A 442 19.13 5.42 0.89
C ASP A 442 19.77 4.11 1.41
N GLN A 443 20.47 4.15 2.56
CA GLN A 443 20.90 2.95 3.28
C GLN A 443 19.71 2.10 3.74
N SER A 444 18.65 2.73 4.28
CA SER A 444 17.43 2.04 4.71
C SER A 444 16.73 1.35 3.53
N PHE A 445 16.71 1.95 2.34
CA PHE A 445 16.19 1.33 1.12
C PHE A 445 17.10 0.20 0.62
N MET A 446 18.42 0.43 0.49
CA MET A 446 19.37 -0.57 -0.02
C MET A 446 19.49 -1.81 0.90
N ARG A 447 19.29 -1.66 2.21
CA ARG A 447 19.21 -2.78 3.17
C ARG A 447 17.92 -3.59 3.07
N ARG A 448 16.84 -3.04 2.52
CA ARG A 448 15.56 -3.74 2.29
C ARG A 448 15.59 -4.55 0.99
N ALA A 449 16.10 -3.96 -0.09
CA ALA A 449 16.31 -4.65 -1.36
C ALA A 449 17.55 -4.09 -2.06
N LEU A 450 18.49 -4.97 -2.43
CA LEU A 450 19.59 -4.61 -3.31
C LEU A 450 19.10 -4.66 -4.76
N LEU A 451 19.13 -3.52 -5.44
CA LEU A 451 18.77 -3.40 -6.86
C LEU A 451 20.02 -3.12 -7.71
N VAL A 452 20.05 -3.72 -8.89
CA VAL A 452 21.13 -3.64 -9.88
C VAL A 452 20.51 -3.34 -11.24
N GLY A 453 20.86 -2.20 -11.83
CA GLY A 453 20.46 -1.86 -13.19
C GLY A 453 21.54 -2.24 -14.19
N LEU A 454 21.17 -2.93 -15.27
CA LEU A 454 22.07 -3.28 -16.38
C LEU A 454 21.85 -2.31 -17.56
N GLU A 455 22.95 -1.79 -18.13
CA GLU A 455 22.90 -0.85 -19.26
C GLU A 455 22.40 -1.56 -20.53
N ARG A 456 21.41 -0.93 -21.18
CA ARG A 456 20.76 -1.41 -22.41
C ARG A 456 21.53 -0.93 -23.63
N GLY A 457 21.57 -1.75 -24.68
CA GLY A 457 22.49 -1.57 -25.80
C GLY A 457 22.17 -0.38 -26.70
N GLY A 458 23.05 0.62 -26.76
CA GLY A 458 22.88 1.80 -27.62
C GLY A 458 24.19 2.51 -27.98
N SER A 459 24.10 3.49 -28.88
CA SER A 459 25.17 4.48 -29.11
C SER A 459 25.20 5.48 -27.96
N LEU A 460 26.34 6.12 -27.69
CA LEU A 460 26.41 7.23 -26.73
C LEU A 460 25.44 8.35 -27.16
N GLY A 461 24.39 8.55 -26.36
CA GLY A 461 23.63 9.79 -26.31
C GLY A 461 24.23 10.72 -25.26
N ARG A 462 24.20 12.03 -25.52
CA ARG A 462 24.57 13.09 -24.56
C ARG A 462 23.40 13.36 -23.60
N SER A 463 23.11 12.41 -22.72
CA SER A 463 22.09 12.53 -21.68
C SER A 463 22.20 11.30 -20.74
N PRO A 464 22.89 11.43 -19.58
CA PRO A 464 23.01 10.36 -18.58
C PRO A 464 21.87 10.35 -17.55
N SER A 465 21.19 11.48 -17.38
CA SER A 465 20.07 11.62 -16.45
C SER A 465 18.86 10.84 -16.94
N GLU A 466 18.52 9.73 -16.26
CA GLU A 466 17.36 8.89 -16.63
C GLU A 466 16.06 9.70 -16.66
N LEU A 467 15.91 10.71 -15.79
CA LEU A 467 14.76 11.61 -15.79
C LEU A 467 14.72 12.49 -17.07
N ALA A 468 15.86 13.05 -17.48
CA ALA A 468 15.95 13.81 -18.73
C ALA A 468 15.66 12.92 -19.95
N ARG A 469 16.28 11.73 -20.02
CA ARG A 469 16.02 10.71 -21.07
C ARG A 469 14.54 10.33 -21.16
N LEU A 470 13.89 10.09 -20.02
CA LEU A 470 12.46 9.78 -19.95
C LEU A 470 11.61 10.94 -20.46
N ALA A 471 11.90 12.18 -20.03
CA ALA A 471 11.20 13.39 -20.49
C ALA A 471 11.44 13.70 -21.97
N GLU A 472 12.59 13.33 -22.55
CA GLU A 472 12.86 13.36 -23.99
C GLU A 472 12.14 12.26 -24.78
N GLY A 473 11.60 11.24 -24.10
CA GLY A 473 10.95 10.09 -24.73
C GLY A 473 11.92 9.00 -25.22
N LYS A 474 13.15 9.00 -24.72
CA LYS A 474 14.23 8.05 -25.06
C LYS A 474 14.14 6.71 -24.29
N GLY A 475 13.35 6.69 -23.22
CA GLY A 475 13.21 5.52 -22.34
C GLY A 475 14.43 5.27 -21.45
N HIS A 476 14.25 4.34 -20.50
CA HIS A 476 15.27 3.95 -19.51
C HIS A 476 16.55 3.42 -20.19
N GLN A 477 17.72 3.92 -19.78
CA GLN A 477 19.03 3.36 -20.12
C GLN A 477 19.31 2.06 -19.36
N TYR A 478 18.77 1.91 -18.14
CA TYR A 478 19.01 0.73 -17.30
C TYR A 478 17.76 -0.12 -17.08
N THR A 479 17.90 -1.44 -17.25
CA THR A 479 16.91 -2.44 -16.82
C THR A 479 17.21 -2.81 -15.36
N VAL A 480 16.32 -2.46 -14.42
CA VAL A 480 16.55 -2.61 -12.98
C VAL A 480 16.04 -3.95 -12.48
N HIS A 481 16.97 -4.79 -12.01
CA HIS A 481 16.70 -6.11 -11.47
C HIS A 481 16.89 -6.15 -9.95
N GLN A 482 16.02 -6.89 -9.25
CA GLN A 482 16.24 -7.24 -7.85
C GLN A 482 17.24 -8.40 -7.75
N VAL A 483 18.12 -8.33 -6.74
CA VAL A 483 19.02 -9.44 -6.38
C VAL A 483 18.23 -10.56 -5.70
N ALA A 484 18.19 -11.73 -6.32
CA ALA A 484 17.49 -12.91 -5.78
C ALA A 484 18.36 -13.68 -4.76
N SER A 485 19.67 -13.76 -4.98
CA SER A 485 20.60 -14.35 -4.01
C SER A 485 22.03 -13.81 -4.15
N ALA A 486 22.86 -14.02 -3.12
CA ALA A 486 24.26 -13.58 -3.11
C ALA A 486 25.19 -14.65 -2.51
N GLY A 487 26.35 -14.86 -3.15
CA GLY A 487 27.36 -15.81 -2.74
C GLY A 487 28.15 -15.32 -1.52
N MET A 488 27.89 -15.88 -0.34
CA MET A 488 28.51 -15.43 0.92
C MET A 488 30.04 -15.65 1.02
N LYS A 489 30.68 -16.35 0.07
CA LYS A 489 32.12 -16.67 0.09
C LYS A 489 32.93 -15.92 -0.96
N ASP A 490 32.30 -15.66 -2.09
CA ASP A 490 32.88 -15.10 -3.31
C ASP A 490 32.31 -13.72 -3.65
N GLY A 491 31.20 -13.32 -3.01
CA GLY A 491 30.56 -12.02 -3.15
C GLY A 491 29.85 -11.79 -4.49
N SER A 492 29.56 -12.88 -5.21
CA SER A 492 28.72 -12.90 -6.40
C SER A 492 27.25 -12.60 -6.07
N VAL A 493 26.49 -12.22 -7.09
CA VAL A 493 25.06 -11.91 -7.03
C VAL A 493 24.36 -12.61 -8.20
N THR A 494 23.25 -13.29 -7.91
CA THR A 494 22.35 -13.84 -8.91
C THR A 494 21.09 -12.98 -8.96
N LEU A 495 20.73 -12.53 -10.15
CA LEU A 495 19.49 -11.81 -10.41
C LEU A 495 18.31 -12.80 -10.44
N SER A 496 17.08 -12.30 -10.32
CA SER A 496 15.87 -13.12 -10.47
C SER A 496 15.79 -13.80 -11.84
N LEU A 497 14.96 -14.85 -11.93
CA LEU A 497 14.58 -15.48 -13.21
C LEU A 497 14.09 -14.41 -14.21
N GLY A 498 14.46 -14.60 -15.47
CA GLY A 498 14.33 -13.62 -16.55
C GLY A 498 15.31 -13.94 -17.69
N SER A 499 15.08 -13.33 -18.86
CA SER A 499 15.91 -13.41 -20.08
C SER A 499 17.28 -12.71 -20.00
N VAL A 500 17.86 -12.60 -18.80
CA VAL A 500 19.06 -11.79 -18.50
C VAL A 500 20.35 -12.59 -18.75
N ASP A 501 20.90 -12.49 -19.96
CA ASP A 501 22.20 -13.07 -20.34
C ASP A 501 23.36 -12.10 -20.05
N ILE A 502 24.00 -12.26 -18.88
CA ILE A 502 25.04 -11.37 -18.36
C ILE A 502 26.36 -11.54 -19.12
N LYS A 503 26.67 -10.53 -19.93
CA LYS A 503 27.87 -10.46 -20.76
C LYS A 503 28.97 -9.65 -20.08
N PRO A 504 30.19 -10.20 -19.91
CA PRO A 504 31.36 -9.41 -19.54
C PRO A 504 31.57 -8.26 -20.53
N GLY A 505 31.69 -7.03 -20.01
CA GLY A 505 31.73 -5.79 -20.79
C GLY A 505 30.48 -4.91 -20.64
N THR A 506 29.31 -5.48 -20.32
CA THR A 506 28.09 -4.72 -19.98
C THR A 506 28.31 -3.84 -18.75
N ARG A 507 27.73 -2.63 -18.73
CA ARG A 507 27.78 -1.74 -17.56
C ARG A 507 26.62 -2.00 -16.58
N LEU A 508 26.83 -1.63 -15.33
CA LEU A 508 25.78 -1.55 -14.30
C LEU A 508 25.89 -0.26 -13.46
N ARG A 509 24.76 0.16 -12.88
CA ARG A 509 24.69 1.11 -11.75
C ARG A 509 23.87 0.44 -10.63
N PHE A 510 24.09 0.83 -9.38
CA PHE A 510 23.25 0.36 -8.27
C PHE A 510 22.01 1.25 -8.14
N PHE A 511 20.93 0.74 -7.55
CA PHE A 511 19.66 1.47 -7.43
C PHE A 511 19.04 1.32 -6.04
N VAL A 512 18.20 2.29 -5.65
CA VAL A 512 17.40 2.29 -4.40
C VAL A 512 15.95 2.73 -4.67
N ARG A 513 15.02 2.37 -3.77
CA ARG A 513 13.58 2.65 -3.90
C ARG A 513 13.14 3.90 -3.15
N GLU A 514 13.54 5.06 -3.64
CA GLU A 514 13.09 6.34 -3.09
C GLU A 514 11.73 6.75 -3.68
N SER A 515 10.80 7.20 -2.84
CA SER A 515 9.46 7.62 -3.27
C SER A 515 9.47 8.84 -4.17
N ASP A 516 10.38 9.79 -3.94
CA ASP A 516 10.31 11.11 -4.56
C ASP A 516 11.01 11.11 -5.92
N PHE A 517 12.10 10.36 -6.07
CA PHE A 517 12.56 9.92 -7.39
C PHE A 517 11.45 9.22 -8.19
N ALA A 518 10.70 8.28 -7.60
CA ALA A 518 9.65 7.57 -8.33
C ALA A 518 8.48 8.49 -8.77
N LYS A 519 8.18 9.55 -8.01
CA LYS A 519 7.26 10.63 -8.44
C LYS A 519 7.82 11.39 -9.66
N LYS A 520 9.08 11.82 -9.60
CA LYS A 520 9.78 12.50 -10.71
C LYS A 520 9.85 11.60 -11.97
N GLU A 521 10.12 10.31 -11.80
CA GLU A 521 10.20 9.30 -12.86
C GLU A 521 8.87 9.13 -13.61
N LEU A 522 7.76 9.03 -12.87
CA LEU A 522 6.40 8.98 -13.46
C LEU A 522 6.10 10.24 -14.28
N ALA A 523 6.35 11.43 -13.74
CA ALA A 523 6.12 12.69 -14.44
C ALA A 523 6.99 12.84 -15.71
N ALA A 524 8.25 12.39 -15.65
CA ALA A 524 9.17 12.38 -16.80
C ALA A 524 8.69 11.42 -17.90
N LEU A 525 8.32 10.19 -17.54
CA LEU A 525 7.81 9.17 -18.47
C LEU A 525 6.57 9.66 -19.24
N TRP A 526 5.61 10.27 -18.53
CA TRP A 526 4.41 10.85 -19.11
C TRP A 526 4.68 12.11 -19.95
N THR A 527 5.65 12.95 -19.54
CA THR A 527 6.13 14.10 -20.34
C THR A 527 6.74 13.64 -21.66
N GLY A 528 7.58 12.60 -21.64
CA GLY A 528 8.16 12.02 -22.86
C GLY A 528 7.12 11.39 -23.79
N TYR A 529 6.07 10.77 -23.23
CA TYR A 529 4.91 10.33 -24.01
C TYR A 529 4.20 11.51 -24.71
N LYS A 530 3.87 12.60 -23.98
CA LYS A 530 3.27 13.80 -24.59
C LYS A 530 4.16 14.45 -25.63
N ARG A 531 5.46 14.56 -25.38
CA ARG A 531 6.45 15.14 -26.30
C ARG A 531 6.47 14.38 -27.64
N ARG A 532 6.45 13.04 -27.61
CA ARG A 532 6.36 12.18 -28.81
C ARG A 532 5.00 12.29 -29.51
N ALA A 533 3.88 12.28 -28.76
CA ALA A 533 2.55 12.45 -29.33
C ALA A 533 2.38 13.81 -30.05
N LEU A 534 2.86 14.89 -29.43
CA LEU A 534 2.87 16.22 -30.04
C LEU A 534 3.78 16.28 -31.27
N GLY A 535 4.98 15.67 -31.20
CA GLY A 535 5.89 15.57 -32.34
C GLY A 535 5.30 14.82 -33.53
N ALA A 536 4.56 13.73 -33.28
CA ALA A 536 3.83 13.00 -34.33
C ALA A 536 2.72 13.85 -34.96
N ASN A 537 1.90 14.53 -34.15
CA ASN A 537 0.86 15.42 -34.64
C ASN A 537 1.44 16.59 -35.47
N LEU A 538 2.56 17.19 -35.04
CA LEU A 538 3.26 18.24 -35.78
C LEU A 538 3.90 17.73 -37.10
N ALA A 539 4.24 16.44 -37.16
CA ALA A 539 4.67 15.76 -38.38
C ALA A 539 3.50 15.36 -39.31
N GLY A 540 2.25 15.73 -38.98
CA GLY A 540 1.06 15.45 -39.78
C GLY A 540 0.53 14.02 -39.68
N LYS A 541 0.98 13.24 -38.68
CA LYS A 541 0.54 11.84 -38.46
C LYS A 541 -0.81 11.79 -37.73
N PRO A 542 -1.58 10.69 -37.86
CA PRO A 542 -2.80 10.49 -37.09
C PRO A 542 -2.54 10.52 -35.57
N ALA A 543 -3.32 11.33 -34.86
CA ALA A 543 -3.24 11.44 -33.40
C ALA A 543 -3.73 10.13 -32.76
N PHE A 544 -2.89 9.51 -31.92
CA PHE A 544 -3.30 8.36 -31.12
C PHE A 544 -4.15 8.84 -29.93
N ASN A 545 -5.47 8.72 -30.06
CA ASN A 545 -6.44 8.99 -29.00
C ASN A 545 -6.71 7.69 -28.21
N PRO A 546 -6.36 7.61 -26.92
CA PRO A 546 -6.60 6.39 -26.15
C PRO A 546 -8.07 6.29 -25.71
N THR A 547 -8.69 5.16 -26.04
CA THR A 547 -10.03 4.74 -25.59
C THR A 547 -10.03 4.30 -24.11
N GLY A 548 -8.88 3.91 -23.55
CA GLY A 548 -8.76 3.56 -22.14
C GLY A 548 -7.32 3.32 -21.70
N CYS A 549 -7.08 3.36 -20.39
CA CYS A 549 -5.78 3.12 -19.78
C CYS A 549 -5.87 1.98 -18.75
N PHE A 550 -5.12 0.91 -18.95
CA PHE A 550 -4.89 -0.10 -17.92
C PHE A 550 -3.63 0.22 -17.11
N LEU A 551 -3.72 0.10 -15.79
CA LEU A 551 -2.66 0.39 -14.82
C LEU A 551 -2.42 -0.83 -13.91
N PHE A 552 -1.18 -1.30 -13.91
CA PHE A 552 -0.70 -2.43 -13.13
C PHE A 552 0.40 -1.97 -12.16
N PRO A 553 0.08 -1.45 -10.96
CA PRO A 553 1.05 -1.19 -9.91
C PRO A 553 1.42 -2.52 -9.23
N THR A 554 2.61 -2.60 -8.63
CA THR A 554 3.00 -3.74 -7.79
C THR A 554 2.62 -3.55 -6.32
N LEU A 555 2.50 -4.65 -5.55
CA LEU A 555 2.09 -4.61 -4.13
C LEU A 555 3.04 -3.82 -3.20
N ASP A 556 4.25 -3.48 -3.64
CA ASP A 556 5.18 -2.60 -2.92
C ASP A 556 4.96 -1.10 -3.20
N ARG A 557 4.05 -0.74 -4.13
CA ARG A 557 3.69 0.63 -4.50
C ARG A 557 2.37 1.06 -3.85
N GLY A 558 1.64 2.01 -4.45
CA GLY A 558 0.43 2.60 -3.86
C GLY A 558 0.72 3.48 -2.63
N SER A 559 -0.30 3.64 -1.78
CA SER A 559 -0.35 4.65 -0.71
C SER A 559 0.84 4.59 0.26
N LYS A 560 1.29 3.39 0.63
CA LYS A 560 2.41 3.18 1.57
C LYS A 560 3.75 3.65 1.01
N PHE A 561 3.92 3.57 -0.32
CA PHE A 561 5.12 4.02 -1.00
C PHE A 561 5.09 5.53 -1.24
N PHE A 562 3.94 6.08 -1.67
CA PHE A 562 3.74 7.52 -1.86
C PHE A 562 3.36 8.27 -0.57
N MET A 563 4.00 7.92 0.55
CA MET A 563 3.95 8.63 1.83
C MET A 563 2.54 8.85 2.43
N GLY A 564 1.59 7.99 2.10
CA GLY A 564 0.19 8.04 2.52
C GLY A 564 -0.79 8.48 1.42
N LYS A 565 -0.32 9.02 0.28
CA LYS A 565 -1.21 9.40 -0.83
C LYS A 565 -1.63 8.18 -1.66
N THR A 566 -2.89 7.76 -1.48
CA THR A 566 -3.64 6.90 -2.42
C THR A 566 -3.79 7.57 -3.78
N GLY A 567 -3.98 6.80 -4.87
CA GLY A 567 -4.40 7.35 -6.15
C GLY A 567 -3.26 7.93 -7.00
N TYR A 568 -2.03 8.01 -6.49
CA TYR A 568 -0.95 8.76 -7.14
C TYR A 568 -0.67 8.33 -8.59
N GLU A 569 -0.78 7.04 -8.89
CA GLU A 569 -0.33 6.48 -10.17
C GLU A 569 -1.43 6.56 -11.24
N SER A 570 -2.70 6.51 -10.83
CA SER A 570 -3.87 6.76 -11.69
C SER A 570 -4.19 8.25 -11.86
N GLU A 571 -4.00 9.07 -10.83
CA GLU A 571 -4.03 10.55 -10.94
C GLU A 571 -2.96 11.04 -11.92
N ALA A 572 -1.71 10.58 -11.79
CA ALA A 572 -0.64 10.94 -12.72
C ALA A 572 -0.94 10.51 -14.17
N ALA A 573 -1.67 9.42 -14.38
CA ALA A 573 -2.14 9.06 -15.73
C ALA A 573 -3.21 10.03 -16.25
N LEU A 574 -4.14 10.44 -15.37
CA LEU A 574 -5.25 11.33 -15.70
C LEU A 574 -4.81 12.76 -15.97
N ASP A 575 -3.81 13.29 -15.26
CA ASP A 575 -3.26 14.64 -15.49
C ASP A 575 -2.70 14.79 -16.92
N PHE A 576 -2.14 13.71 -17.47
CA PHE A 576 -1.68 13.67 -18.85
C PHE A 576 -2.76 13.16 -19.81
N LEU A 577 -3.74 12.37 -19.38
CA LEU A 577 -4.85 11.86 -20.22
C LEU A 577 -6.24 12.29 -19.70
N PRO A 578 -6.54 13.59 -19.55
CA PRO A 578 -7.78 14.02 -18.91
C PRO A 578 -9.02 13.60 -19.71
N THR A 579 -8.91 13.47 -21.03
CA THR A 579 -10.01 13.03 -21.92
C THR A 579 -10.15 11.51 -22.05
N VAL A 580 -9.46 10.70 -21.24
CA VAL A 580 -9.65 9.24 -21.26
C VAL A 580 -10.97 8.89 -20.54
N PRO A 581 -11.87 8.10 -21.14
CA PRO A 581 -13.16 7.78 -20.51
C PRO A 581 -13.02 6.72 -19.41
N CYS A 582 -11.91 5.99 -19.36
CA CYS A 582 -11.70 4.86 -18.47
C CYS A 582 -10.22 4.69 -18.06
N ILE A 583 -10.00 4.57 -16.75
CA ILE A 583 -8.78 3.99 -16.16
C ILE A 583 -9.20 2.72 -15.39
N ASN A 584 -8.49 1.60 -15.59
CA ASN A 584 -8.76 0.34 -14.88
C ASN A 584 -7.48 -0.46 -14.60
N GLY A 585 -7.59 -1.61 -13.95
CA GLY A 585 -6.48 -2.51 -13.65
C GLY A 585 -6.52 -3.07 -12.23
N PHE A 586 -5.36 -3.50 -11.73
CA PHE A 586 -5.26 -4.19 -10.44
C PHE A 586 -3.82 -4.22 -9.93
N PHE A 587 -3.67 -4.30 -8.62
CA PHE A 587 -2.37 -4.45 -7.96
C PHE A 587 -1.80 -5.85 -8.21
N SER A 588 -0.51 -5.94 -8.50
CA SER A 588 0.15 -7.13 -9.06
C SER A 588 1.38 -7.59 -8.28
N ASN A 589 1.83 -8.80 -8.56
CA ASN A 589 3.13 -9.35 -8.10
C ASN A 589 4.27 -9.08 -9.10
N GLY A 590 4.03 -8.26 -10.13
CA GLY A 590 5.01 -7.89 -11.14
C GLY A 590 4.35 -7.55 -12.47
N VAL A 591 4.94 -6.59 -13.18
CA VAL A 591 4.47 -6.07 -14.48
C VAL A 591 5.15 -6.81 -15.63
N ILE A 592 4.41 -7.11 -16.69
CA ILE A 592 4.93 -7.76 -17.90
C ILE A 592 4.91 -6.75 -19.06
N GLY A 593 6.01 -6.62 -19.79
CA GLY A 593 6.07 -5.83 -21.02
C GLY A 593 7.49 -5.49 -21.49
N SER A 594 7.62 -4.53 -22.40
CA SER A 594 8.91 -4.02 -22.87
C SER A 594 9.14 -2.60 -22.36
N LEU A 595 10.36 -2.29 -21.91
CA LEU A 595 10.80 -0.91 -21.67
C LEU A 595 11.09 -0.25 -23.03
N GLN A 596 10.69 1.00 -23.22
CA GLN A 596 10.96 1.76 -24.45
C GLN A 596 12.47 2.03 -24.63
N THR A 597 12.98 2.15 -25.86
CA THR A 597 14.38 2.46 -26.17
C THR A 597 14.53 3.58 -27.21
N ASP A 598 15.76 4.08 -27.38
CA ASP A 598 16.19 4.91 -28.52
C ASP A 598 16.28 4.14 -29.87
N SER A 599 16.03 2.82 -29.90
CA SER A 599 16.25 1.94 -31.05
C SER A 599 14.93 1.50 -31.70
N PRO A 600 14.85 1.42 -33.05
CA PRO A 600 13.72 0.81 -33.75
C PRO A 600 13.49 -0.69 -33.46
N GLN A 601 14.42 -1.34 -32.76
CA GLN A 601 14.26 -2.72 -32.29
C GLN A 601 13.62 -2.71 -30.90
N SER A 602 12.36 -3.14 -30.80
CA SER A 602 11.74 -3.36 -29.49
C SER A 602 12.46 -4.47 -28.74
N GLU A 603 12.90 -4.20 -27.51
CA GLU A 603 13.43 -5.26 -26.63
C GLU A 603 12.35 -6.30 -26.30
N PRO A 604 12.75 -7.54 -25.95
CA PRO A 604 11.82 -8.58 -25.56
C PRO A 604 10.97 -8.18 -24.35
N ALA A 605 9.80 -8.79 -24.23
CA ALA A 605 8.97 -8.66 -23.05
C ALA A 605 9.64 -9.35 -21.86
N SER A 606 9.62 -8.69 -20.70
CA SER A 606 10.20 -9.18 -19.46
C SER A 606 9.27 -8.88 -18.28
N LEU A 607 9.53 -9.56 -17.17
CA LEU A 607 8.90 -9.31 -15.88
C LEU A 607 9.67 -8.23 -15.08
N TYR A 608 8.93 -7.28 -14.50
CA TYR A 608 9.41 -6.25 -13.59
C TYR A 608 8.65 -6.36 -12.27
N GLY A 609 9.23 -7.05 -11.28
CA GLY A 609 8.55 -7.43 -10.03
C GLY A 609 8.20 -6.30 -9.06
N SER A 610 8.47 -5.03 -9.41
CA SER A 610 8.49 -3.89 -8.47
C SER A 610 8.24 -2.56 -9.21
N ALA A 611 7.31 -2.52 -10.15
CA ALA A 611 7.14 -1.45 -11.14
C ALA A 611 5.65 -1.06 -11.30
N SER A 612 5.38 0.01 -12.07
CA SER A 612 4.03 0.32 -12.55
C SER A 612 3.98 0.28 -14.07
N GLY A 613 3.12 -0.59 -14.59
CA GLY A 613 2.83 -0.70 -16.01
C GLY A 613 1.59 0.08 -16.40
N TYR A 614 1.68 0.83 -17.49
CA TYR A 614 0.54 1.45 -18.17
C TYR A 614 0.37 0.80 -19.55
N ALA A 615 -0.86 0.49 -19.93
CA ALA A 615 -1.23 0.01 -21.27
C ALA A 615 -2.39 0.84 -21.81
N LEU A 616 -2.12 1.66 -22.83
CA LEU A 616 -3.09 2.53 -23.47
C LEU A 616 -3.71 1.81 -24.68
N PHE A 617 -5.03 1.68 -24.69
CA PHE A 617 -5.81 1.06 -25.76
C PHE A 617 -6.34 2.13 -26.73
N GLY A 618 -6.38 1.84 -28.02
CA GLY A 618 -7.07 2.65 -29.03
C GLY A 618 -7.08 1.96 -30.40
N SER A 619 -7.62 2.63 -31.41
CA SER A 619 -7.73 2.12 -32.80
C SER A 619 -6.47 2.43 -33.62
N LYS A 620 -6.16 1.60 -34.64
CA LYS A 620 -5.16 1.92 -35.68
C LYS A 620 -5.74 2.88 -36.72
N SER A 621 -7.01 2.69 -37.10
CA SER A 621 -7.75 3.53 -38.06
C SER A 621 -8.21 4.89 -37.52
N GLY A 622 -8.04 5.13 -36.21
CA GLY A 622 -8.41 6.40 -35.57
C GLY A 622 -9.90 6.55 -35.28
N ARG A 623 -10.61 5.43 -35.02
CA ARG A 623 -12.03 5.41 -34.62
C ARG A 623 -12.35 6.43 -33.51
N PRO A 624 -13.57 7.00 -33.50
CA PRO A 624 -14.00 7.87 -32.41
C PRO A 624 -13.95 7.12 -31.06
N VAL A 625 -13.50 7.82 -30.02
CA VAL A 625 -13.60 7.34 -28.63
C VAL A 625 -15.01 7.65 -28.14
N TYR A 626 -15.73 6.64 -27.63
CA TYR A 626 -17.00 6.89 -26.97
C TYR A 626 -16.79 7.57 -25.61
N THR A 627 -17.42 8.72 -25.42
CA THR A 627 -17.74 9.25 -24.09
C THR A 627 -19.27 9.32 -23.95
N PRO A 628 -19.84 9.11 -22.74
CA PRO A 628 -21.28 9.26 -22.51
C PRO A 628 -21.83 10.62 -22.98
N ASP A 629 -21.03 11.70 -22.86
CA ASP A 629 -21.35 13.06 -23.30
C ASP A 629 -21.73 13.12 -24.80
N SER A 630 -21.05 12.33 -25.63
CA SER A 630 -21.20 12.37 -27.09
C SER A 630 -22.61 11.99 -27.55
N ALA A 631 -23.25 11.03 -26.87
CA ALA A 631 -24.61 10.59 -27.18
C ALA A 631 -25.67 11.60 -26.73
N ALA A 632 -25.44 12.31 -25.62
CA ALA A 632 -26.32 13.39 -25.17
C ALA A 632 -26.25 14.60 -26.11
N ALA A 633 -25.03 14.99 -26.52
CA ALA A 633 -24.82 16.09 -27.48
C ALA A 633 -25.40 15.79 -28.87
N ALA A 634 -25.30 14.53 -29.34
CA ALA A 634 -25.87 14.12 -30.63
C ALA A 634 -27.39 14.35 -30.68
N LYS A 635 -28.14 13.91 -29.65
CA LYS A 635 -29.60 14.09 -29.55
C LYS A 635 -30.03 15.57 -29.57
N ALA A 636 -29.23 16.46 -28.98
CA ALA A 636 -29.49 17.90 -29.00
C ALA A 636 -29.26 18.54 -30.39
N SER A 637 -28.50 17.88 -31.28
CA SER A 637 -28.20 18.39 -32.63
C SER A 637 -29.18 17.95 -33.71
N THR A 638 -29.95 16.88 -33.48
CA THR A 638 -30.90 16.32 -34.45
C THR A 638 -32.31 16.90 -34.38
N ASN A 639 -32.67 17.52 -33.26
CA ASN A 639 -34.00 18.09 -33.04
C ASN A 639 -34.02 19.58 -33.39
N GLY A 640 -33.82 19.88 -34.68
CA GLY A 640 -34.30 21.13 -35.28
C GLY A 640 -35.72 20.95 -35.82
N ASP A 641 -36.53 22.00 -35.68
CA ASP A 641 -37.89 22.20 -36.21
C ASP A 641 -39.09 21.58 -35.43
N GLU A 642 -40.01 22.47 -35.02
CA GLU A 642 -41.48 22.35 -34.77
C GLU A 642 -42.01 21.13 -33.92
N ASP A 643 -42.71 21.25 -32.79
CA ASP A 643 -43.81 22.16 -32.38
C ASP A 643 -44.17 21.89 -30.88
N ASP A 644 -45.05 22.69 -30.26
CA ASP A 644 -45.50 22.52 -28.86
C ASP A 644 -46.51 21.36 -28.69
N THR A 645 -46.20 20.29 -27.95
CA THR A 645 -47.22 19.53 -27.17
C THR A 645 -46.63 18.61 -26.08
N GLU A 646 -47.28 18.64 -24.91
CA GLU A 646 -47.24 17.66 -23.81
C GLU A 646 -45.84 17.15 -23.38
N GLU A 647 -45.29 17.78 -22.33
CA GLU A 647 -44.27 17.14 -21.48
C GLU A 647 -44.82 15.78 -20.98
N PRO A 648 -44.14 14.64 -21.24
CA PRO A 648 -44.52 13.39 -20.61
C PRO A 648 -44.21 13.48 -19.12
N ASP A 649 -45.16 13.08 -18.27
CA ASP A 649 -44.94 12.89 -16.83
C ASP A 649 -43.85 11.81 -16.61
N VAL A 650 -42.59 12.23 -16.63
CA VAL A 650 -41.49 11.45 -16.07
C VAL A 650 -41.74 11.45 -14.57
N GLU A 651 -42.35 10.38 -14.06
CA GLU A 651 -42.47 10.16 -12.63
C GLU A 651 -41.09 10.39 -12.01
N ASP A 652 -41.07 11.25 -10.99
CA ASP A 652 -39.90 11.68 -10.25
C ASP A 652 -39.29 10.45 -9.57
N TRP A 653 -38.48 9.69 -10.32
CA TRP A 653 -37.69 8.59 -9.81
C TRP A 653 -36.71 9.22 -8.85
N LYS A 654 -37.08 9.21 -7.57
CA LYS A 654 -36.27 9.80 -6.52
C LYS A 654 -34.96 9.03 -6.49
N VAL A 655 -33.96 9.60 -7.17
CA VAL A 655 -32.54 9.50 -6.82
C VAL A 655 -32.51 9.79 -5.34
N THR A 656 -32.61 8.71 -4.57
CA THR A 656 -32.63 8.82 -3.13
C THR A 656 -31.22 9.24 -2.83
N ARG A 657 -31.06 10.52 -2.44
CA ARG A 657 -29.82 11.02 -1.86
C ARG A 657 -29.60 10.21 -0.58
N LEU A 658 -28.98 9.05 -0.76
CA LEU A 658 -28.08 8.41 0.18
C LEU A 658 -26.80 9.24 0.25
N ILE A 659 -26.96 10.54 0.54
CA ILE A 659 -26.32 11.09 1.71
C ILE A 659 -26.62 10.08 2.80
N SER A 660 -25.60 9.41 3.31
CA SER A 660 -25.78 8.63 4.51
C SER A 660 -26.24 9.59 5.59
N THR A 661 -27.54 9.54 5.90
CA THR A 661 -27.98 9.88 7.25
C THR A 661 -27.48 8.74 8.12
N ASP A 662 -26.18 8.79 8.41
CA ASP A 662 -25.51 7.97 9.39
C ASP A 662 -26.20 8.24 10.72
N LYS A 663 -27.25 7.45 10.97
CA LYS A 663 -27.78 7.22 12.29
C LYS A 663 -26.61 6.70 13.09
N GLU A 664 -26.02 7.58 13.90
CA GLU A 664 -24.86 7.35 14.75
C GLU A 664 -24.89 5.92 15.27
N LYS A 665 -24.08 5.04 14.67
CA LYS A 665 -23.94 3.65 15.10
C LYS A 665 -23.16 3.69 16.40
N LYS A 666 -23.87 3.99 17.50
CA LYS A 666 -23.29 4.06 18.84
C LYS A 666 -22.40 2.86 19.07
N ALA A 667 -21.20 3.14 19.58
CA ALA A 667 -20.16 2.16 19.76
C ALA A 667 -20.70 0.97 20.58
N PRO A 668 -20.36 -0.27 20.22
CA PRO A 668 -20.84 -1.46 20.91
C PRO A 668 -20.49 -1.37 22.40
N ARG A 669 -21.46 -1.70 23.26
CA ARG A 669 -21.31 -1.64 24.72
C ARG A 669 -21.38 -3.02 25.36
N ASP A 670 -20.65 -3.20 26.45
CA ASP A 670 -20.67 -4.43 27.25
C ASP A 670 -21.90 -4.51 28.18
N GLU A 671 -21.99 -5.56 29.00
CA GLU A 671 -23.09 -5.75 29.96
C GLU A 671 -23.15 -4.67 31.06
N ASN A 672 -22.08 -3.90 31.26
CA ASN A 672 -21.97 -2.78 32.21
C ASN A 672 -22.22 -1.42 31.53
N GLY A 673 -22.36 -1.38 30.20
CA GLY A 673 -22.49 -0.15 29.40
C GLY A 673 -21.16 0.46 28.95
N GLU A 674 -20.02 -0.21 29.16
CA GLU A 674 -18.67 0.25 28.81
C GLU A 674 -18.36 0.04 27.31
N LEU A 675 -17.45 0.82 26.73
CA LEU A 675 -17.08 0.68 25.31
C LEU A 675 -16.36 -0.64 25.03
N ILE A 676 -16.83 -1.38 24.01
CA ILE A 676 -16.13 -2.55 23.45
C ILE A 676 -15.21 -2.06 22.33
N LEU A 677 -13.94 -1.84 22.66
CA LEU A 677 -12.89 -1.45 21.72
C LEU A 677 -12.16 -2.70 21.18
N LYS A 678 -12.01 -2.84 19.86
CA LYS A 678 -11.14 -3.86 19.25
C LYS A 678 -9.70 -3.34 19.17
N ARG A 679 -8.72 -4.19 19.48
CA ARG A 679 -7.32 -3.95 19.10
C ARG A 679 -7.16 -4.12 17.59
N ARG A 680 -6.22 -3.39 16.98
CA ARG A 680 -5.83 -3.58 15.58
C ARG A 680 -5.25 -4.98 15.40
N GLU A 681 -5.75 -5.75 14.44
CA GLU A 681 -5.29 -7.12 14.22
C GLU A 681 -3.89 -7.16 13.59
N ILE A 682 -2.90 -7.34 14.47
CA ILE A 682 -1.47 -7.25 14.15
C ILE A 682 -1.08 -8.29 13.10
N HIS A 683 -0.84 -7.85 11.88
CA HIS A 683 -0.27 -8.67 10.80
C HIS A 683 1.25 -8.89 11.02
N SER A 684 1.63 -9.43 12.18
CA SER A 684 3.03 -9.74 12.46
C SER A 684 3.48 -10.91 11.59
N GLY A 685 4.45 -10.66 10.70
CA GLY A 685 5.12 -11.70 9.94
C GLY A 685 5.72 -12.74 10.91
N ARG A 686 5.16 -13.96 10.88
CA ARG A 686 5.56 -15.15 11.66
C ARG A 686 5.23 -15.12 13.16
N ALA A 687 3.97 -15.47 13.48
CA ALA A 687 3.65 -16.13 14.75
C ALA A 687 3.72 -17.67 14.60
N MET A 688 4.42 -18.36 15.50
CA MET A 688 4.27 -19.80 15.76
C MET A 688 3.87 -19.98 17.21
N THR A 689 2.86 -20.82 17.50
CA THR A 689 2.85 -21.57 18.77
C THR A 689 2.14 -22.91 18.67
N VAL A 690 2.30 -23.73 19.71
CA VAL A 690 1.93 -25.15 19.75
C VAL A 690 0.64 -25.37 20.55
N SER A 691 -0.29 -26.15 19.99
CA SER A 691 -1.46 -26.81 20.60
C SER A 691 -2.02 -26.28 21.94
N ALA A 692 -2.62 -25.09 21.94
CA ALA A 692 -3.82 -24.75 22.74
C ALA A 692 -4.37 -23.37 22.34
N VAL A 693 -5.70 -23.18 22.48
CA VAL A 693 -6.46 -21.93 22.26
C VAL A 693 -6.66 -21.54 20.78
N GLU A 694 -7.67 -20.71 20.55
CA GLU A 694 -8.42 -20.52 19.30
C GLU A 694 -7.87 -19.42 18.39
N TRP A 695 -8.41 -19.34 17.17
CA TRP A 695 -8.11 -18.32 16.16
C TRP A 695 -9.33 -17.41 15.95
N SER A 696 -9.14 -16.09 15.97
CA SER A 696 -10.00 -15.15 15.25
C SER A 696 -9.48 -14.99 13.81
N VAL A 697 -10.38 -14.82 12.85
CA VAL A 697 -10.04 -14.47 11.47
C VAL A 697 -10.28 -12.98 11.29
N ALA A 698 -9.29 -12.28 10.74
CA ALA A 698 -9.26 -10.83 10.77
C ALA A 698 -10.23 -10.15 9.80
N GLU A 699 -11.05 -9.24 10.32
CA GLU A 699 -12.05 -8.47 9.56
C GLU A 699 -11.38 -7.23 8.97
N ARG A 700 -10.79 -7.35 7.77
CA ARG A 700 -10.00 -6.27 7.14
C ARG A 700 -10.77 -5.00 6.80
N THR A 701 -12.09 -4.99 7.00
CA THR A 701 -13.00 -3.86 6.86
C THR A 701 -13.51 -3.31 8.19
N ALA A 702 -12.92 -3.70 9.31
CA ALA A 702 -13.19 -3.07 10.58
C ALA A 702 -12.92 -1.56 10.45
N THR A 703 -13.97 -0.75 10.54
CA THR A 703 -13.88 0.68 10.83
C THR A 703 -13.92 0.87 12.34
N PRO A 704 -13.24 1.90 12.88
CA PRO A 704 -13.26 2.13 14.31
C PRO A 704 -14.67 2.55 14.72
N SER A 705 -15.26 1.84 15.67
CA SER A 705 -16.62 2.08 16.18
C SER A 705 -16.70 3.26 17.14
N SER A 706 -15.55 3.79 17.57
CA SER A 706 -15.40 5.00 18.38
C SER A 706 -14.12 5.75 18.01
N VAL A 707 -14.05 7.03 18.35
CA VAL A 707 -12.88 7.88 18.09
C VAL A 707 -11.64 7.35 18.83
N LEU A 708 -11.78 6.86 20.07
CA LEU A 708 -10.67 6.22 20.80
C LEU A 708 -10.17 4.94 20.09
N GLU A 709 -11.05 4.13 19.50
CA GLU A 709 -10.63 2.92 18.77
C GLU A 709 -9.78 3.25 17.53
N GLY A 710 -10.13 4.31 16.80
CA GLY A 710 -9.31 4.78 15.67
C GLY A 710 -7.93 5.25 16.11
N PHE A 711 -7.90 6.09 17.15
CA PHE A 711 -6.65 6.54 17.78
C PHE A 711 -5.81 5.38 18.33
N MET A 712 -6.44 4.33 18.86
CA MET A 712 -5.72 3.11 19.24
C MET A 712 -5.04 2.50 18.02
N TRP A 713 -5.73 2.29 16.91
CA TRP A 713 -5.13 1.66 15.73
C TRP A 713 -3.99 2.49 15.12
N ASP A 714 -4.08 3.82 15.15
CA ASP A 714 -2.98 4.71 14.73
C ASP A 714 -1.76 4.62 15.66
N LYS A 715 -1.99 4.54 16.98
CA LYS A 715 -0.94 4.29 17.97
C LYS A 715 -0.30 2.90 17.80
N GLU A 716 -1.07 1.89 17.41
CA GLU A 716 -0.57 0.55 17.12
C GLU A 716 0.25 0.52 15.82
N ASN A 717 -0.13 1.30 14.80
CA ASN A 717 0.72 1.58 13.63
C ASN A 717 2.04 2.27 14.02
N GLU A 718 2.00 3.30 14.88
CA GLU A 718 3.19 4.04 15.34
C GLU A 718 4.16 3.12 16.09
N VAL A 719 3.65 2.32 17.03
CA VAL A 719 4.47 1.40 17.83
C VAL A 719 5.10 0.30 16.97
N ASP A 720 4.42 -0.21 15.94
CA ASP A 720 5.00 -1.19 15.02
C ASP A 720 6.14 -0.59 14.18
N ARG A 721 5.97 0.62 13.61
CA ARG A 721 7.07 1.36 12.96
C ARG A 721 8.27 1.58 13.88
N PHE A 722 8.05 1.79 15.18
CA PHE A 722 9.14 1.87 16.14
C PHE A 722 9.82 0.53 16.41
N ARG A 723 9.04 -0.56 16.55
CA ARG A 723 9.57 -1.93 16.76
C ARG A 723 10.47 -2.39 15.61
N GLU A 724 10.12 -2.01 14.38
CA GLU A 724 10.93 -2.26 13.18
C GLU A 724 12.28 -1.51 13.23
N ARG A 725 12.28 -0.24 13.64
CA ARG A 725 13.50 0.58 13.78
C ARG A 725 14.40 0.14 14.93
N VAL A 726 13.82 -0.18 16.10
CA VAL A 726 14.56 -0.58 17.31
C VAL A 726 13.87 -1.76 18.00
N PRO A 727 14.43 -2.98 17.95
CA PRO A 727 13.84 -4.13 18.62
C PRO A 727 13.71 -3.94 20.15
N LEU A 728 12.62 -4.46 20.73
CA LEU A 728 12.35 -4.37 22.18
C LEU A 728 13.50 -4.88 23.06
N SER A 729 14.24 -5.90 22.60
CA SER A 729 15.45 -6.42 23.27
C SER A 729 16.50 -5.35 23.52
N ASN A 730 16.62 -4.38 22.62
CA ASN A 730 17.63 -3.33 22.66
C ASN A 730 17.20 -2.27 23.69
N LEU A 731 15.94 -1.84 23.66
CA LEU A 731 15.39 -0.92 24.67
C LEU A 731 15.44 -1.52 26.09
N VAL A 732 15.09 -2.80 26.24
CA VAL A 732 15.20 -3.54 27.52
C VAL A 732 16.64 -3.55 28.01
N SER A 733 17.62 -3.68 27.12
CA SER A 733 19.05 -3.70 27.47
C SER A 733 19.57 -2.31 27.82
N GLN A 734 19.15 -1.27 27.09
CA GLN A 734 19.46 0.13 27.38
C GLN A 734 18.89 0.55 28.74
N CYS A 735 17.61 0.25 29.03
CA CYS A 735 17.02 0.53 30.34
C CYS A 735 17.74 -0.18 31.49
N LYS A 736 18.22 -1.43 31.29
CA LYS A 736 19.01 -2.15 32.29
C LYS A 736 20.34 -1.47 32.56
N LEU A 737 21.06 -1.05 31.51
CA LEU A 737 22.31 -0.30 31.64
C LEU A 737 22.07 1.05 32.36
N ALA A 738 21.07 1.81 31.94
CA ALA A 738 20.71 3.11 32.53
C ALA A 738 20.11 3.05 33.94
N ASN A 739 19.83 1.85 34.48
CA ASN A 739 19.43 1.65 35.88
C ASN A 739 20.61 1.24 36.77
N ILE A 740 21.72 0.78 36.17
CA ILE A 740 22.97 0.37 36.84
C ILE A 740 23.98 1.53 36.84
N ASP A 741 24.05 2.30 35.75
CA ASP A 741 24.95 3.45 35.59
C ASP A 741 24.60 4.57 36.60
N PRO A 742 25.53 4.95 37.50
CA PRO A 742 25.31 6.03 38.46
C PRO A 742 25.30 7.43 37.83
N ALA A 743 25.76 7.59 36.58
CA ALA A 743 25.68 8.86 35.85
C ALA A 743 24.29 9.08 35.21
N GLN A 744 23.45 8.04 35.12
CA GLN A 744 22.14 8.13 34.48
C GLN A 744 21.04 8.54 35.48
N PRO A 745 20.23 9.57 35.17
CA PRO A 745 19.23 10.08 36.08
C PRO A 745 18.05 9.11 36.26
N LYS A 746 17.99 8.50 37.45
CA LYS A 746 16.91 7.59 37.89
C LYS A 746 15.56 8.31 37.97
N PRO A 747 14.42 7.61 37.87
CA PRO A 747 13.10 8.21 38.07
C PRO A 747 12.97 8.87 39.44
N ARG A 748 12.30 10.01 39.48
CA ARG A 748 11.90 10.76 40.67
C ARG A 748 10.56 10.26 41.18
N ASP A 749 10.24 10.57 42.43
CA ASP A 749 8.88 10.43 42.96
C ASP A 749 8.02 11.56 42.40
N TRP A 750 6.97 11.24 41.64
CA TRP A 750 6.04 12.20 41.04
C TRP A 750 4.88 12.56 41.98
N VAL A 751 4.41 11.58 42.76
CA VAL A 751 3.30 11.74 43.70
C VAL A 751 3.71 12.42 45.01
N GLY A 752 4.90 12.12 45.53
CA GLY A 752 5.39 12.62 46.83
C GLY A 752 5.33 14.16 46.97
N PRO A 753 5.87 14.96 46.03
CA PRO A 753 5.79 16.42 46.08
C PRO A 753 4.36 16.96 46.06
N ILE A 754 3.45 16.30 45.33
CA ILE A 754 2.04 16.69 45.25
C ILE A 754 1.34 16.42 46.59
N MET A 755 1.62 15.27 47.22
CA MET A 755 1.08 14.94 48.55
C MET A 755 1.64 15.84 49.66
N GLU A 756 2.89 16.31 49.54
CA GLU A 756 3.44 17.33 50.43
C GLU A 756 2.72 18.67 50.27
N ALA A 757 2.50 19.12 49.03
CA ALA A 757 1.78 20.36 48.73
C ALA A 757 0.29 20.34 49.14
N ALA A 758 -0.35 19.16 49.11
CA ALA A 758 -1.75 18.98 49.53
C ALA A 758 -1.97 19.02 51.06
N LYS A 759 -0.90 19.02 51.87
CA LYS A 759 -1.00 18.99 53.33
C LYS A 759 -1.79 20.17 53.90
N GLY A 760 -2.50 19.89 54.99
CA GLY A 760 -3.42 20.84 55.62
C GLY A 760 -4.77 20.99 54.91
N GLY A 761 -5.02 20.23 53.83
CA GLY A 761 -6.23 20.37 53.02
C GLY A 761 -6.09 21.49 51.99
N LYS A 762 -5.02 21.44 51.19
CA LYS A 762 -4.87 22.22 49.96
C LYS A 762 -5.29 21.38 48.75
N PHE A 763 -5.73 22.04 47.68
CA PHE A 763 -6.02 21.40 46.40
C PHE A 763 -4.91 21.77 45.40
N VAL A 764 -4.20 20.79 44.85
CA VAL A 764 -2.98 21.04 44.09
C VAL A 764 -3.25 21.11 42.59
N LEU A 765 -2.75 22.17 41.93
CA LEU A 765 -2.77 22.27 40.47
C LEU A 765 -1.45 21.74 39.89
N ILE A 766 -1.57 20.81 38.93
CA ILE A 766 -0.46 20.11 38.30
C ILE A 766 -0.46 20.52 36.81
N PRO A 767 0.48 21.35 36.34
CA PRO A 767 0.48 21.79 34.96
C PRO A 767 0.78 20.68 33.96
N GLU A 768 0.02 20.63 32.86
CA GLU A 768 0.32 19.79 31.70
C GLU A 768 0.89 20.61 30.53
N CYS A 769 2.05 20.19 30.02
CA CYS A 769 2.62 20.64 28.75
C CYS A 769 1.92 19.93 27.59
N LYS A 770 0.96 20.62 26.94
CA LYS A 770 0.13 20.09 25.84
C LYS A 770 0.16 21.05 24.65
N ARG A 771 0.47 20.55 23.44
CA ARG A 771 0.65 21.39 22.23
C ARG A 771 -0.65 21.57 21.44
N LEU A 772 -1.32 20.46 21.17
CA LEU A 772 -2.60 20.38 20.45
C LEU A 772 -3.67 19.69 21.31
N GLU A 773 -4.93 19.79 20.91
CA GLU A 773 -6.02 18.92 21.38
C GLU A 773 -6.93 18.54 20.18
N PRO A 774 -7.30 17.25 19.97
CA PRO A 774 -7.89 16.80 18.70
C PRO A 774 -9.11 17.59 18.21
N ILE A 775 -9.94 18.07 19.13
CA ILE A 775 -11.22 18.77 18.82
C ILE A 775 -11.05 20.29 18.73
N SER A 776 -9.95 20.87 19.23
CA SER A 776 -9.77 22.33 19.29
C SER A 776 -8.44 22.83 18.71
N GLY A 777 -7.69 21.96 18.04
CA GLY A 777 -6.48 22.34 17.31
C GLY A 777 -5.33 22.75 18.23
N SER A 778 -4.58 23.78 17.85
CA SER A 778 -3.40 24.21 18.59
C SER A 778 -3.75 25.09 19.78
N LEU A 779 -3.25 24.72 20.97
CA LEU A 779 -3.50 25.43 22.22
C LEU A 779 -2.63 26.68 22.39
N ARG A 780 -1.55 26.83 21.61
CA ARG A 780 -0.59 27.96 21.70
C ARG A 780 0.03 28.29 20.34
N LYS A 781 0.12 29.59 20.01
CA LYS A 781 0.78 30.08 18.77
C LYS A 781 2.28 29.75 18.67
N ARG A 782 2.94 29.49 19.80
CA ARG A 782 4.31 28.96 19.89
C ARG A 782 4.36 27.95 21.05
N TYR A 783 5.06 26.84 20.83
CA TYR A 783 5.25 25.79 21.83
C TYR A 783 6.75 25.61 22.06
N ASP A 784 7.24 26.19 23.15
CA ASP A 784 8.62 26.11 23.64
C ASP A 784 8.55 25.46 25.01
N ILE A 785 8.75 24.13 25.06
CA ILE A 785 8.55 23.37 26.30
C ILE A 785 9.61 23.70 27.35
N ALA A 786 10.84 24.05 26.94
CA ALA A 786 11.90 24.46 27.87
C ALA A 786 11.51 25.74 28.62
N LYS A 787 10.99 26.74 27.91
CA LYS A 787 10.47 27.99 28.50
C LYS A 787 9.25 27.72 29.38
N ILE A 788 8.27 26.95 28.88
CA ILE A 788 7.04 26.60 29.60
C ILE A 788 7.34 25.89 30.93
N VAL A 789 8.26 24.92 30.92
CA VAL A 789 8.65 24.20 32.14
C VAL A 789 9.44 25.10 33.10
N THR A 790 10.29 25.99 32.59
CA THR A 790 10.97 26.99 33.42
C THR A 790 9.97 27.92 34.11
N GLU A 791 8.91 28.35 33.41
CA GLU A 791 7.81 29.16 33.96
C GLU A 791 7.03 28.40 35.04
N PHE A 792 6.71 27.11 34.83
CA PHE A 792 6.06 26.28 35.86
C PHE A 792 6.93 26.07 37.11
N CYS A 793 8.24 25.85 36.93
CA CYS A 793 9.18 25.73 38.05
C CYS A 793 9.26 27.04 38.86
N ALA A 794 9.34 28.19 38.17
CA ALA A 794 9.34 29.50 38.80
C ALA A 794 8.03 29.84 39.52
N ALA A 795 6.90 29.28 39.06
CA ALA A 795 5.60 29.38 39.71
C ALA A 795 5.35 28.33 40.81
N GLY A 796 6.37 27.51 41.16
CA GLY A 796 6.29 26.56 42.28
C GLY A 796 5.54 25.26 42.00
N ALA A 797 5.36 24.86 40.74
CA ALA A 797 4.67 23.62 40.37
C ALA A 797 5.34 22.39 41.01
N PRO A 798 4.64 21.60 41.86
CA PRO A 798 5.25 20.48 42.58
C PRO A 798 5.59 19.29 41.69
N ALA A 799 4.90 19.15 40.55
CA ALA A 799 5.10 18.13 39.54
C ALA A 799 4.60 18.64 38.17
N ILE A 800 5.04 18.01 37.08
CA ILE A 800 4.67 18.39 35.72
C ILE A 800 4.18 17.15 34.96
N SER A 801 3.10 17.30 34.19
CA SER A 801 2.70 16.36 33.14
C SER A 801 3.19 16.86 31.79
N VAL A 802 3.68 15.97 30.92
CA VAL A 802 4.06 16.29 29.55
C VAL A 802 3.40 15.29 28.62
N ASN A 803 2.67 15.82 27.63
CA ASN A 803 2.01 14.99 26.65
C ASN A 803 2.95 14.73 25.46
N CYS A 804 3.26 13.47 25.22
CA CYS A 804 4.24 13.01 24.22
C CYS A 804 3.62 12.28 23.02
N ASP A 805 2.28 12.29 22.90
CA ASP A 805 1.58 11.70 21.76
C ASP A 805 1.66 12.61 20.53
N ALA A 806 2.35 12.13 19.49
CA ALA A 806 2.51 12.85 18.23
C ALA A 806 1.22 12.97 17.41
N VAL A 807 0.32 11.98 17.51
CA VAL A 807 -0.91 11.90 16.70
C VAL A 807 -2.05 12.68 17.36
N LEU A 808 -2.27 12.46 18.66
CA LEU A 808 -3.35 13.10 19.41
C LEU A 808 -3.07 14.56 19.76
N PHE A 809 -1.85 14.84 20.20
CA PHE A 809 -1.55 16.05 20.96
C PHE A 809 -0.34 16.82 20.42
N GLY A 810 0.27 16.35 19.33
CA GLY A 810 1.41 16.98 18.65
C GLY A 810 2.72 17.01 19.44
N GLY A 811 2.82 16.18 20.48
CA GLY A 811 4.00 16.04 21.32
C GLY A 811 5.01 15.03 20.79
N SER A 812 6.08 14.82 21.55
CA SER A 812 7.16 13.89 21.21
C SER A 812 7.82 13.32 22.45
N LEU A 813 8.68 12.31 22.28
CA LEU A 813 9.53 11.82 23.37
C LEU A 813 10.66 12.81 23.71
N GLU A 814 11.05 13.67 22.78
CA GLU A 814 12.04 14.73 22.99
C GLU A 814 11.51 15.83 23.91
N ASP A 815 10.19 16.06 23.91
CA ASP A 815 9.51 16.92 24.90
C ASP A 815 9.69 16.40 26.33
N ILE A 816 9.67 15.08 26.56
CA ILE A 816 9.93 14.48 27.89
C ILE A 816 11.37 14.80 28.35
N THR A 817 12.35 14.63 27.45
CA THR A 817 13.76 14.90 27.74
C THR A 817 13.98 16.40 27.99
N THR A 818 13.49 17.25 27.09
CA THR A 818 13.61 18.72 27.18
C THR A 818 12.95 19.27 28.44
N ALA A 819 11.75 18.80 28.78
CA ALA A 819 11.06 19.17 30.03
C ALA A 819 11.87 18.77 31.27
N ARG A 820 12.47 17.57 31.27
CA ARG A 820 13.23 17.07 32.42
C ARG A 820 14.57 17.77 32.58
N GLU A 821 15.21 18.15 31.48
CA GLU A 821 16.42 19.00 31.51
C GLU A 821 16.08 20.42 31.98
N ALA A 822 15.00 21.01 31.46
CA ALA A 822 14.51 22.33 31.89
C ALA A 822 14.14 22.37 33.38
N SER A 823 13.40 21.38 33.91
CA SER A 823 13.05 21.34 35.34
C SER A 823 14.27 21.13 36.23
N SER A 824 15.24 20.32 35.77
CA SER A 824 16.52 20.13 36.45
C SER A 824 17.36 21.41 36.50
N LYS A 825 17.37 22.17 35.41
CA LYS A 825 18.11 23.43 35.30
C LYS A 825 17.47 24.55 36.14
N ALA A 826 16.17 24.77 35.99
CA ALA A 826 15.45 25.81 36.72
C ALA A 826 15.58 25.66 38.25
N ALA A 827 15.61 24.41 38.74
CA ALA A 827 15.81 24.11 40.15
C ALA A 827 17.27 24.35 40.64
N LEU A 828 18.27 24.27 39.77
CA LEU A 828 19.65 24.68 40.09
C LEU A 828 19.79 26.21 40.14
N ASP A 829 19.13 26.91 39.22
CA ASP A 829 19.17 28.38 39.12
C ASP A 829 18.40 29.08 40.26
N GLY A 830 17.40 28.40 40.87
CA GLY A 830 16.48 28.95 41.88
C GLY A 830 16.74 28.57 43.35
N ALA A 831 17.91 28.04 43.71
CA ALA A 831 18.16 27.44 45.03
C ALA A 831 18.04 28.42 46.22
N SER A 832 17.04 28.20 47.09
CA SER A 832 16.84 28.90 48.38
C SER A 832 17.35 28.08 49.58
N GLU A 833 17.37 28.68 50.78
CA GLU A 833 17.85 28.02 52.01
C GLU A 833 16.95 26.84 52.48
N ASP A 834 15.68 26.80 52.06
CA ASP A 834 14.72 25.74 52.42
C ASP A 834 14.88 24.45 51.61
N GLY A 835 15.70 24.45 50.56
CA GLY A 835 16.08 23.27 49.78
C GLY A 835 15.49 23.20 48.36
N VAL A 836 16.14 22.41 47.51
CA VAL A 836 15.84 22.35 46.07
C VAL A 836 14.84 21.23 45.77
N VAL A 837 13.57 21.58 45.56
CA VAL A 837 12.56 20.69 44.97
C VAL A 837 12.68 20.76 43.44
N VAL A 838 13.05 19.65 42.80
CA VAL A 838 13.15 19.56 41.33
C VAL A 838 11.87 18.92 40.78
N PRO A 839 11.03 19.62 39.99
CA PRO A 839 9.77 19.05 39.55
C PRO A 839 9.95 17.76 38.70
N PRO A 840 9.30 16.65 39.11
CA PRO A 840 9.28 15.38 38.38
C PRO A 840 8.36 15.46 37.15
N VAL A 841 8.69 14.69 36.11
CA VAL A 841 7.99 14.71 34.81
C VAL A 841 7.24 13.39 34.57
N MET A 842 5.91 13.47 34.45
CA MET A 842 5.08 12.37 33.99
C MET A 842 4.93 12.42 32.47
N ALA A 843 5.11 11.28 31.79
CA ALA A 843 4.74 11.12 30.38
C ALA A 843 3.26 10.73 30.24
N SER A 844 2.53 11.47 29.42
CA SER A 844 1.15 11.20 29.02
C SER A 844 1.12 10.86 27.52
N ASP A 845 0.49 9.75 27.16
CA ASP A 845 0.44 9.14 25.81
C ASP A 845 -0.74 8.15 25.77
N LEU A 846 -1.21 7.75 24.60
CA LEU A 846 -2.11 6.60 24.48
C LEU A 846 -1.30 5.30 24.70
N LEU A 847 -1.06 4.95 25.96
CA LEU A 847 -0.13 3.88 26.33
C LEU A 847 -0.77 2.49 26.17
N LEU A 848 -0.40 1.80 25.09
CA LEU A 848 -1.03 0.53 24.68
C LEU A 848 -0.13 -0.70 24.84
N TYR A 849 1.19 -0.52 24.85
CA TYR A 849 2.17 -1.60 24.85
C TYR A 849 3.39 -1.33 25.75
N PRO A 850 4.01 -2.39 26.32
CA PRO A 850 5.23 -2.25 27.12
C PRO A 850 6.37 -1.52 26.40
N TYR A 851 6.40 -1.58 25.07
CA TYR A 851 7.40 -0.92 24.23
C TYR A 851 7.46 0.60 24.47
N GLN A 852 6.32 1.25 24.70
CA GLN A 852 6.23 2.68 25.02
C GLN A 852 6.89 2.98 26.38
N LEU A 853 6.68 2.13 27.40
CA LEU A 853 7.30 2.29 28.73
C LEU A 853 8.83 2.33 28.67
N TYR A 854 9.46 1.45 27.88
CA TYR A 854 10.92 1.48 27.73
C TYR A 854 11.39 2.75 27.00
N LYS A 855 10.67 3.22 25.97
CA LYS A 855 10.95 4.50 25.30
C LYS A 855 10.85 5.68 26.27
N MET A 856 9.73 5.79 27.00
CA MET A 856 9.50 6.87 27.99
C MET A 856 10.57 6.88 29.09
N ARG A 857 10.95 5.70 29.61
CA ARG A 857 12.01 5.59 30.61
C ARG A 857 13.37 6.08 30.09
N LEU A 858 13.69 5.85 28.81
CA LEU A 858 14.93 6.33 28.18
C LEU A 858 14.87 7.83 27.86
N ALA A 859 13.72 8.35 27.44
CA ALA A 859 13.47 9.78 27.29
C ALA A 859 13.50 10.54 28.63
N GLY A 860 13.36 9.81 29.75
CA GLY A 860 13.60 10.30 31.10
C GLY A 860 12.37 10.31 32.02
N ALA A 861 11.21 9.83 31.58
CA ALA A 861 9.97 9.88 32.37
C ALA A 861 10.15 9.36 33.80
N ASP A 862 9.66 10.15 34.77
CA ASP A 862 9.63 9.82 36.19
C ASP A 862 8.38 8.99 36.53
N ALA A 863 7.25 9.33 35.89
CA ALA A 863 5.99 8.63 35.95
C ALA A 863 5.35 8.47 34.56
N VAL A 864 4.33 7.61 34.46
CA VAL A 864 3.52 7.40 33.24
C VAL A 864 2.02 7.37 33.57
N ASN A 865 1.22 7.97 32.68
CA ASN A 865 -0.24 7.84 32.69
C ASN A 865 -0.71 6.77 31.69
N MET A 866 -1.80 6.07 31.99
CA MET A 866 -2.40 5.03 31.15
C MET A 866 -3.92 5.18 31.15
N ILE A 867 -4.61 4.99 30.02
CA ILE A 867 -6.07 5.12 29.96
C ILE A 867 -6.71 3.76 30.21
N ALA A 868 -7.46 3.61 31.31
CA ALA A 868 -8.08 2.34 31.69
C ALA A 868 -9.08 1.83 30.64
N GLY A 869 -9.88 2.72 30.05
CA GLY A 869 -10.81 2.38 28.97
C GLY A 869 -10.14 1.85 27.69
N ALA A 870 -8.85 2.12 27.47
CA ALA A 870 -8.10 1.64 26.30
C ALA A 870 -7.37 0.30 26.55
N LEU A 871 -7.48 -0.29 27.75
CA LEU A 871 -6.66 -1.41 28.20
C LEU A 871 -7.51 -2.52 28.83
N GLY A 872 -7.30 -3.76 28.40
CA GLY A 872 -7.85 -4.92 29.10
C GLY A 872 -7.26 -5.02 30.51
N GLY A 873 -8.02 -5.53 31.49
CA GLY A 873 -7.56 -5.59 32.89
C GLY A 873 -6.23 -6.34 33.11
N LYS A 874 -5.92 -7.33 32.26
CA LYS A 874 -4.61 -8.00 32.24
C LYS A 874 -3.50 -7.07 31.74
N ASP A 875 -3.76 -6.28 30.70
CA ASP A 875 -2.80 -5.31 30.15
C ASP A 875 -2.47 -4.25 31.19
N MET A 876 -3.48 -3.67 31.86
CA MET A 876 -3.28 -2.73 32.97
C MET A 876 -2.35 -3.32 34.05
N LEU A 877 -2.60 -4.56 34.48
CA LEU A 877 -1.76 -5.24 35.47
C LEU A 877 -0.33 -5.52 34.98
N TYR A 878 -0.14 -5.84 33.70
CA TYR A 878 1.19 -6.07 33.13
C TYR A 878 1.97 -4.77 32.95
N LEU A 879 1.34 -3.72 32.43
CA LEU A 879 1.97 -2.42 32.20
C LEU A 879 2.37 -1.78 33.54
N ALA A 880 1.48 -1.79 34.55
CA ALA A 880 1.80 -1.32 35.90
C ALA A 880 3.03 -2.03 36.50
N LYS A 881 3.11 -3.36 36.40
CA LYS A 881 4.29 -4.15 36.84
C LYS A 881 5.56 -3.81 36.07
N ILE A 882 5.46 -3.43 34.80
CA ILE A 882 6.62 -3.07 33.98
C ILE A 882 7.09 -1.65 34.32
N SER A 883 6.18 -0.70 34.60
CA SER A 883 6.53 0.61 35.16
C SER A 883 7.28 0.47 36.48
N GLN A 884 6.76 -0.35 37.41
CA GLN A 884 7.44 -0.68 38.67
C GLN A 884 8.84 -1.28 38.42
N ALA A 885 8.99 -2.21 37.49
CA ALA A 885 10.27 -2.81 37.13
C ALA A 885 11.27 -1.85 36.44
N LEU A 886 10.77 -0.73 35.91
CA LEU A 886 11.56 0.39 35.36
C LEU A 886 11.81 1.51 36.39
N ASN A 887 11.34 1.32 37.63
CA ASN A 887 11.31 2.29 38.73
C ASN A 887 10.43 3.54 38.47
N MET A 888 9.53 3.52 37.47
CA MET A 888 8.60 4.61 37.19
C MET A 888 7.29 4.44 37.95
N GLN A 889 6.70 5.53 38.42
CA GLN A 889 5.34 5.52 38.96
C GLN A 889 4.30 5.37 37.82
N ALA A 890 3.22 4.66 38.10
CA ALA A 890 2.14 4.39 37.15
C ALA A 890 0.82 4.97 37.65
N LEU A 891 0.16 5.78 36.84
CA LEU A 891 -1.19 6.29 37.08
C LEU A 891 -2.16 5.68 36.07
N LEU A 892 -3.44 5.58 36.44
CA LEU A 892 -4.53 5.16 35.56
C LEU A 892 -5.59 6.26 35.46
N SER A 893 -5.93 6.68 34.25
CA SER A 893 -7.08 7.54 33.94
C SER A 893 -8.34 6.72 33.77
N VAL A 894 -9.42 7.11 34.45
CA VAL A 894 -10.75 6.49 34.37
C VAL A 894 -11.83 7.50 34.02
N THR A 895 -12.78 7.10 33.18
CA THR A 895 -13.94 7.90 32.74
C THR A 895 -15.28 7.31 33.17
N SER A 896 -15.30 6.11 33.78
CA SER A 896 -16.52 5.40 34.16
C SER A 896 -16.41 4.58 35.46
N ILE A 897 -17.58 4.22 36.02
CA ILE A 897 -17.68 3.35 37.19
C ILE A 897 -17.26 1.90 36.87
N ALA A 898 -17.51 1.42 35.63
CA ALA A 898 -17.10 0.08 35.22
C ALA A 898 -15.57 -0.03 35.10
N GLN A 899 -14.89 1.02 34.63
CA GLN A 899 -13.43 1.10 34.62
C GLN A 899 -12.86 1.08 36.04
N ILE A 900 -13.48 1.78 37.01
CA ILE A 900 -13.07 1.74 38.43
C ILE A 900 -13.19 0.31 38.98
N LYS A 901 -14.26 -0.43 38.67
CA LYS A 901 -14.39 -1.87 39.02
C LYS A 901 -13.31 -2.72 38.36
N ALA A 902 -12.94 -2.43 37.12
CA ALA A 902 -11.87 -3.17 36.42
C ALA A 902 -10.49 -3.01 37.07
N LEU A 903 -10.27 -1.97 37.90
CA LEU A 903 -9.04 -1.79 38.68
C LEU A 903 -8.88 -2.82 39.80
N ASP A 904 -9.89 -3.63 40.14
CA ASP A 904 -9.77 -4.59 41.24
C ASP A 904 -8.71 -5.68 41.00
N ILE A 905 -8.31 -5.89 39.74
CA ILE A 905 -7.21 -6.77 39.34
C ILE A 905 -5.82 -6.20 39.74
N ILE A 906 -5.73 -4.90 40.03
CA ILE A 906 -4.50 -4.24 40.48
C ILE A 906 -4.31 -4.49 42.00
N PRO A 907 -3.14 -4.99 42.44
CA PRO A 907 -2.84 -5.16 43.86
C PRO A 907 -2.65 -3.81 44.57
N THR A 908 -2.73 -3.82 45.90
CA THR A 908 -2.38 -2.65 46.74
C THR A 908 -0.96 -2.17 46.42
N GLY A 909 -0.79 -0.88 46.11
CA GLY A 909 0.48 -0.30 45.67
C GLY A 909 0.91 -0.65 44.23
N GLY A 910 0.03 -1.28 43.44
CA GLY A 910 0.27 -1.59 42.03
C GLY A 910 0.34 -0.36 41.12
N ILE A 911 -0.35 0.72 41.50
CA ILE A 911 -0.33 2.05 40.88
C ILE A 911 -0.08 3.11 41.96
N ALA A 912 0.44 4.26 41.57
CA ALA A 912 0.79 5.37 42.46
C ALA A 912 -0.36 6.36 42.68
N GLY A 913 -1.36 6.39 41.79
CA GLY A 913 -2.52 7.26 41.88
C GLY A 913 -3.54 7.01 40.76
N LEU A 914 -4.70 7.66 40.87
CA LEU A 914 -5.77 7.63 39.89
C LEU A 914 -6.01 9.03 39.30
N VAL A 915 -6.39 9.10 38.02
CA VAL A 915 -6.88 10.33 37.39
C VAL A 915 -8.33 10.13 36.98
N VAL A 916 -9.24 10.95 37.49
CA VAL A 916 -10.65 10.97 37.09
C VAL A 916 -10.79 11.92 35.90
N SER A 917 -11.13 11.37 34.73
CA SER A 917 -11.21 12.12 33.48
C SER A 917 -12.64 12.54 33.17
N ASN A 918 -12.79 13.81 32.76
CA ASN A 918 -14.02 14.39 32.23
C ASN A 918 -14.20 14.12 30.72
N ARG A 919 -13.43 13.19 30.14
CA ARG A 919 -13.46 12.89 28.71
C ARG A 919 -14.51 11.81 28.40
N ASN A 920 -15.32 12.02 27.36
CA ASN A 920 -16.07 10.93 26.74
C ASN A 920 -15.11 10.18 25.80
N LEU A 921 -15.00 8.87 25.94
CA LEU A 921 -14.09 8.06 25.11
C LEU A 921 -14.72 7.65 23.76
N GLU A 922 -16.03 7.84 23.57
CA GLU A 922 -16.71 7.48 22.30
C GLU A 922 -16.40 8.51 21.19
N ASP A 923 -16.40 9.80 21.52
CA ASP A 923 -16.19 10.94 20.61
C ASP A 923 -14.93 11.79 20.96
N PHE A 924 -14.22 11.44 22.03
CA PHE A 924 -13.07 12.15 22.62
C PHE A 924 -13.35 13.57 23.16
N SER A 925 -14.62 13.98 23.25
CA SER A 925 -15.07 15.26 23.79
C SER A 925 -14.85 15.38 25.30
N PHE A 926 -14.92 16.61 25.83
CA PHE A 926 -14.59 16.91 27.22
C PHE A 926 -15.78 17.61 27.91
N ASP A 927 -16.22 17.07 29.05
CA ASP A 927 -17.26 17.65 29.90
C ASP A 927 -16.79 18.96 30.54
N MET A 928 -17.11 20.07 29.87
CA MET A 928 -16.87 21.43 30.35
C MET A 928 -17.72 21.82 31.57
N THR A 929 -18.59 20.95 32.09
CA THR A 929 -19.34 21.16 33.35
C THR A 929 -18.68 20.47 34.55
N GLY A 930 -17.79 19.50 34.30
CA GLY A 930 -17.07 18.76 35.33
C GLY A 930 -17.94 17.83 36.19
N GLN A 931 -19.19 17.59 35.79
CA GLN A 931 -20.15 16.73 36.49
C GLN A 931 -19.76 15.25 36.40
N GLN A 932 -19.12 14.84 35.30
CA GLN A 932 -18.60 13.48 35.14
C GLN A 932 -17.59 13.15 36.24
N ALA A 933 -16.59 14.02 36.48
CA ALA A 933 -15.62 13.80 37.55
C ALA A 933 -16.24 13.80 38.95
N LEU A 934 -17.12 14.77 39.27
CA LEU A 934 -17.80 14.83 40.57
C LEU A 934 -18.61 13.55 40.86
N LYS A 935 -19.33 13.02 39.86
CA LYS A 935 -20.09 11.77 39.96
C LYS A 935 -19.21 10.54 40.20
N LEU A 936 -18.01 10.50 39.61
CA LEU A 936 -17.06 9.40 39.80
C LEU A 936 -16.36 9.49 41.16
N LEU A 937 -15.99 10.69 41.60
CA LEU A 937 -15.42 10.94 42.93
C LEU A 937 -16.38 10.52 44.06
N GLN A 938 -17.68 10.77 43.89
CA GLN A 938 -18.73 10.42 44.83
C GLN A 938 -19.23 8.96 44.72
N SER A 939 -18.56 8.09 43.95
CA SER A 939 -18.96 6.68 43.80
C SER A 939 -18.50 5.81 44.97
N GLU A 940 -19.38 4.92 45.44
CA GLU A 940 -19.04 3.90 46.44
C GLU A 940 -17.99 2.92 45.91
N GLU A 941 -17.93 2.71 44.59
CA GLU A 941 -16.85 2.01 43.91
C GLU A 941 -15.47 2.65 44.12
N LEU A 942 -15.33 3.97 43.90
CA LEU A 942 -14.04 4.64 44.10
C LEU A 942 -13.63 4.60 45.57
N LYS A 943 -14.60 4.81 46.47
CA LYS A 943 -14.37 4.71 47.92
C LYS A 943 -13.90 3.32 48.32
N THR A 944 -14.54 2.25 47.84
CA THR A 944 -14.11 0.86 48.05
C THR A 944 -12.70 0.61 47.51
N PHE A 945 -12.37 1.17 46.33
CA PHE A 945 -11.03 1.06 45.76
C PHE A 945 -9.98 1.82 46.60
N ARG A 946 -10.31 3.00 47.14
CA ARG A 946 -9.45 3.75 48.08
C ARG A 946 -9.23 2.98 49.37
N GLU A 947 -10.27 2.46 50.01
CA GLU A 947 -10.16 1.63 51.23
C GLU A 947 -9.24 0.40 51.03
N LYS A 948 -9.15 -0.13 49.80
CA LYS A 948 -8.24 -1.22 49.40
C LYS A 948 -6.79 -0.78 49.12
N GLN A 949 -6.57 0.44 48.64
CA GLN A 949 -5.23 1.00 48.37
C GLN A 949 -4.62 1.68 49.62
N GLY A 950 -5.47 2.21 50.51
CA GLY A 950 -5.14 3.04 51.67
C GLY A 950 -5.82 4.41 51.58
N ASP A 951 -6.26 4.97 52.72
CA ASP A 951 -7.06 6.21 52.76
C ASP A 951 -6.36 7.41 52.09
N GLU A 952 -5.03 7.48 52.21
CA GLU A 952 -4.16 8.50 51.62
C GLU A 952 -3.90 8.29 50.11
N PHE A 953 -4.49 7.29 49.46
CA PHE A 953 -4.32 7.04 48.03
C PHE A 953 -4.80 8.23 47.19
N PRO A 954 -3.93 8.83 46.35
CA PRO A 954 -4.22 10.08 45.67
C PRO A 954 -5.15 9.91 44.47
N VAL A 955 -6.07 10.86 44.33
CA VAL A 955 -7.00 10.93 43.21
C VAL A 955 -6.95 12.33 42.62
N PHE A 956 -6.51 12.42 41.37
CA PHE A 956 -6.44 13.65 40.60
C PHE A 956 -7.62 13.76 39.63
N VAL A 957 -7.85 14.93 39.05
CA VAL A 957 -8.89 15.17 38.04
C VAL A 957 -8.26 15.72 36.75
N GLU A 958 -8.70 15.25 35.58
CA GLU A 958 -8.35 15.90 34.30
C GLU A 958 -9.15 17.21 34.18
N GLY A 959 -8.43 18.34 34.20
CA GLY A 959 -8.94 19.68 33.99
C GLY A 959 -8.50 20.26 32.65
N ARG A 960 -9.36 21.05 32.02
CA ARG A 960 -9.04 21.75 30.77
C ARG A 960 -8.45 23.13 31.04
N VAL A 961 -7.85 23.68 29.99
CA VAL A 961 -7.48 25.09 29.83
C VAL A 961 -8.54 26.03 30.43
N GLY A 962 -8.21 26.67 31.56
CA GLY A 962 -9.16 27.50 32.31
C GLY A 962 -10.18 26.65 33.07
N LEU A 963 -10.30 26.89 34.38
CA LEU A 963 -11.23 26.17 35.24
C LEU A 963 -12.69 26.58 34.97
N ILE A 964 -13.35 25.80 34.10
CA ILE A 964 -14.79 25.58 33.97
C ILE A 964 -15.68 26.81 34.30
N ASP A 965 -16.03 27.54 33.24
CA ASP A 965 -16.91 28.72 33.23
C ASP A 965 -18.37 28.43 33.66
N ALA A 966 -18.75 27.15 33.80
CA ALA A 966 -20.12 26.72 34.06
C ALA A 966 -20.75 27.24 35.38
N PHE A 967 -19.94 27.80 36.30
CA PHE A 967 -20.38 28.35 37.58
C PHE A 967 -20.02 29.83 37.80
N GLY A 968 -19.32 30.49 36.86
CA GLY A 968 -18.92 31.90 36.96
C GLY A 968 -17.80 32.24 37.97
N GLU A 969 -17.47 31.34 38.91
CA GLU A 969 -16.36 31.48 39.86
C GLU A 969 -15.56 30.15 39.91
N PRO A 970 -14.27 30.11 39.50
CA PRO A 970 -13.45 28.89 39.49
C PRO A 970 -13.35 28.17 40.86
N ASP A 971 -13.27 28.94 41.93
CA ASP A 971 -13.13 28.48 43.32
C ASP A 971 -14.24 27.50 43.73
N ALA A 972 -15.46 27.70 43.21
CA ALA A 972 -16.61 26.86 43.53
C ALA A 972 -16.43 25.42 43.03
N TYR A 973 -15.86 25.24 41.83
CA TYR A 973 -15.61 23.91 41.27
C TYR A 973 -14.41 23.24 41.93
N LEU A 974 -13.31 23.96 42.16
CA LEU A 974 -12.14 23.46 42.91
C LEU A 974 -12.55 22.94 44.30
N LYS A 975 -13.34 23.73 45.03
CA LYS A 975 -13.86 23.37 46.35
C LYS A 975 -14.78 22.15 46.29
N ALA A 976 -15.63 22.03 45.27
CA ALA A 976 -16.48 20.85 45.08
C ALA A 976 -15.67 19.57 44.79
N LEU A 977 -14.59 19.66 44.00
CA LEU A 977 -13.67 18.53 43.78
C LEU A 977 -12.94 18.13 45.07
N GLN A 978 -12.51 19.12 45.86
CA GLN A 978 -11.84 18.90 47.14
C GLN A 978 -12.79 18.26 48.17
N GLU A 979 -14.03 18.74 48.28
CA GLU A 979 -15.07 18.16 49.15
C GLU A 979 -15.49 16.76 48.71
N ALA A 980 -15.41 16.46 47.40
CA ALA A 980 -15.54 15.11 46.85
C ALA A 980 -14.27 14.23 47.03
N GLY A 981 -13.23 14.74 47.69
CA GLY A 981 -12.06 13.98 48.13
C GLY A 981 -10.92 13.86 47.12
N ALA A 982 -10.89 14.69 46.07
CA ALA A 982 -9.75 14.77 45.14
C ALA A 982 -8.56 15.54 45.75
N THR A 983 -7.35 15.08 45.45
CA THR A 983 -6.06 15.66 45.89
C THR A 983 -5.68 16.91 45.08
N GLY A 984 -6.10 16.97 43.82
CA GLY A 984 -5.69 18.01 42.88
C GLY A 984 -6.22 17.80 41.47
N ALA A 985 -5.82 18.67 40.55
CA ALA A 985 -6.17 18.58 39.13
C ALA A 985 -4.94 18.69 38.23
N ILE A 986 -4.88 17.86 37.18
CA ILE A 986 -3.92 17.98 36.08
C ILE A 986 -4.55 18.91 35.05
N VAL A 987 -3.93 20.05 34.77
CA VAL A 987 -4.53 21.12 33.94
C VAL A 987 -3.58 21.54 32.83
N ALA A 988 -4.04 21.40 31.58
CA ALA A 988 -3.32 21.92 30.42
C ALA A 988 -3.27 23.46 30.46
N ALA A 989 -2.09 24.05 30.56
CA ALA A 989 -1.93 25.50 30.56
C ALA A 989 -2.03 26.06 29.14
N GLY A 990 -3.26 26.28 28.66
CA GLY A 990 -3.55 26.80 27.33
C GLY A 990 -4.14 28.20 27.33
N VAL A 991 -3.87 29.03 28.35
CA VAL A 991 -4.39 30.41 28.36
C VAL A 991 -3.85 31.12 27.13
N ALA A 992 -4.74 31.40 26.18
CA ALA A 992 -4.44 32.30 25.08
C ALA A 992 -4.13 33.67 25.70
N PRO A 993 -3.01 34.32 25.34
CA PRO A 993 -2.75 35.67 25.82
C PRO A 993 -3.92 36.57 25.39
N ASP A 994 -4.26 37.52 26.25
CA ASP A 994 -5.23 38.55 25.91
C ASP A 994 -4.63 39.52 24.87
N GLU A 995 -5.36 40.60 24.55
CA GLU A 995 -4.88 41.60 23.59
C GLU A 995 -3.63 42.37 24.05
N SER A 996 -3.20 42.23 25.32
CA SER A 996 -1.96 42.82 25.85
C SER A 996 -0.72 41.95 25.60
N GLY A 997 -0.89 40.64 25.47
CA GLY A 997 0.21 39.68 25.23
C GLY A 997 0.82 39.05 26.48
N GLU A 998 0.38 39.43 27.69
CA GLU A 998 0.80 38.76 28.93
C GLU A 998 0.01 37.47 29.18
N VAL A 999 0.57 36.57 30.02
CA VAL A 999 -0.04 35.27 30.35
C VAL A 999 -0.30 35.22 31.85
N PRO A 1000 -1.55 35.05 32.33
CA PRO A 1000 -1.88 34.97 33.76
C PRO A 1000 -1.53 33.59 34.36
N LEU A 1001 -0.34 33.09 34.04
CA LEU A 1001 0.22 31.86 34.61
C LEU A 1001 0.49 32.01 36.11
N LYS A 1002 0.78 33.24 36.54
CA LYS A 1002 0.96 33.62 37.95
C LYS A 1002 -0.37 33.51 38.71
N ASP A 1003 -1.41 34.17 38.22
CA ASP A 1003 -2.73 34.22 38.87
C ASP A 1003 -3.34 32.81 38.97
N PHE A 1004 -3.12 31.96 37.97
CA PHE A 1004 -3.52 30.54 37.98
C PHE A 1004 -2.82 29.72 39.09
N MET A 1005 -1.58 30.06 39.46
CA MET A 1005 -0.80 29.35 40.48
C MET A 1005 -0.91 30.00 41.88
N GLU A 1006 -1.22 31.30 41.97
CA GLU A 1006 -1.57 31.97 43.23
C GLU A 1006 -2.97 31.57 43.75
N ALA A 1007 -3.75 30.83 42.95
CA ALA A 1007 -5.05 30.25 43.31
C ALA A 1007 -4.98 28.86 43.99
N SER A 1008 -3.78 28.33 44.32
CA SER A 1008 -3.59 26.99 44.95
C SER A 1008 -2.70 26.95 46.21
#